data_AF-A0A291RXA0-F1
#
_entry.id   AF-A0A291RXA0-F1
#
_cell.length_a   1.000
_cell.length_b   1.000
_cell.length_c   1.000
_cell.angle_alpha   90.00
_cell.angle_beta   90.00
_cell.angle_gamma   90.00
#
_symmetry.space_group_name_H-M   'P 1'
#
loop_
_entity.id
_entity.type
_entity.pdbx_description
1 polymer ?
#
loop_
_entity_poly.entity_id
_entity_poly.type
_entity_poly.pdbx_seq_one_letter_code
_entity_poly.pdbx_strand_id
1 'polypeptide(L)'
;MSTDSVAAVRGWLAHPSLETGVYLADEADGWDYRSYADLADLTWSVAAVLRARGLTGGGGACVIMPTGFSCVAAFYAVWACGGVFTPVAPPMFGDLTQYVEHVAAILAQADPRLVVTSPDFEPLVRQAMTAAGRVDEPVVIGGAESPAELAVGGRVFAVAGECALLQFTSGSTGTPRGVRVSWPNLATNIAMITGLIEWEPGEAMMSWLPLYHDMGLVGAFLTTVANQADLYLMRPDQFVRDPVRWLRAMTVARHAPSPSFALGYVAHRVTPDQIQDLDLSGWRTLAVGSEPVEVADLRAFAELTGPQGFSADAYTLAYGLAEATLMVTSSTRHRPVTALRLDTGSLRFGHPIRVTAEAALGDGRWVDGPGWITGLGYSTPRSRVRVVDDHGHDLPDATLGEMVVTGDSVALGYTGQETTGSSGTRIEGGELFTGDAGFLYRGEVFVLGRMGTSVKVRGRSVFMEDLESRIARDTGITKGKLAAVALTHTTTPGVALFAETAPGDWIGEARRILRGELGPAQAVTIVTGPRGFIRRTSSGKPRRRHMWQLYRDNNLDGAIVHDVDDLEHATDTDKPGLPDRLHELLDRALGMVAVPPGSAVVFEGSLAEGFGNDGSDIDFLLIAPGDEQMPTLPTVLFLDGRRIEIRTRSHTQLRHQLQQAASGEVDEDLLNRCHRFLHATVLRPGPEHLDLDGLRELLPHADFDRIVAGWWAERARHALRYAVALHALGEHDEAGAWARDGLLQAVKAWLAGHGETYVETKWLPHQLNRLATAASDTAALIDRYRALDESADLATILALATEFGVEVADDPGQVVLTRVERVTTWAIGDRVHVLRDDRDVFALSDRAAHAWRAVVLRRSLRDCLARAAIGPELAEFVRLGLVGLAWRGAGPIIPALAMCKPLRPYTPVPCPIAPAIELAGAARDGGVAVLSPLPAERFIACASELVWANVVVENAREDLAGAVKSGQGAVADIAAHRVIAMSVRMLLSAYGVNPLPADTTPVQTLRRLLPATTPDVLAAVEAAGRVRFSPIAEIGEDALRRVAVLDDLVAQIRVVVGGMGFPASFDSREQWRRTLDISYDWLRIAGYLDTDLPLDEARDLLTTGGHQPHQHEGGPQ
;
A
#
# COMPACT_ATOMS: atom_id res chain seq x y z
N MET A 1 9.92 -39.97 -38.14
CA MET A 1 11.12 -39.85 -38.99
C MET A 1 12.28 -39.49 -38.08
N SER A 2 13.38 -40.25 -38.13
CA SER A 2 14.61 -39.97 -37.37
C SER A 2 15.28 -38.74 -38.01
N THR A 3 14.77 -37.55 -37.69
CA THR A 3 15.48 -36.30 -37.94
C THR A 3 16.69 -36.28 -37.04
N ASP A 4 17.87 -36.13 -37.62
CA ASP A 4 19.11 -35.87 -36.87
C ASP A 4 18.87 -34.66 -35.95
N SER A 5 18.77 -34.92 -34.64
CA SER A 5 18.46 -33.89 -33.63
C SER A 5 19.50 -32.79 -33.60
N VAL A 6 20.74 -33.10 -33.98
CA VAL A 6 21.81 -32.11 -34.09
C VAL A 6 21.53 -31.18 -35.27
N ALA A 7 21.17 -31.74 -36.43
CA ALA A 7 20.83 -30.96 -37.62
C ALA A 7 19.59 -30.08 -37.40
N ALA A 8 18.60 -30.53 -36.62
CA ALA A 8 17.42 -29.73 -36.30
C ALA A 8 17.73 -28.43 -35.56
N VAL A 9 18.83 -28.38 -34.79
CA VAL A 9 19.23 -27.20 -34.01
C VAL A 9 20.25 -26.34 -34.76
N ARG A 10 21.32 -26.94 -35.31
CA ARG A 10 22.43 -26.18 -35.93
C ARG A 10 22.54 -26.32 -37.44
N GLY A 11 21.64 -27.07 -38.09
CA GLY A 11 21.74 -27.39 -39.52
C GLY A 11 21.58 -26.19 -40.45
N TRP A 12 20.80 -25.18 -40.03
CA TRP A 12 20.61 -23.94 -40.77
C TRP A 12 21.94 -23.22 -41.06
N LEU A 13 22.99 -23.41 -40.26
CA LEU A 13 24.32 -22.81 -40.49
C LEU A 13 25.00 -23.28 -41.79
N ALA A 14 24.67 -24.46 -42.28
CA ALA A 14 25.17 -24.96 -43.56
C ALA A 14 24.36 -24.44 -44.75
N HIS A 15 23.09 -24.13 -44.51
CA HIS A 15 22.12 -23.70 -45.52
C HIS A 15 21.30 -22.51 -45.01
N PRO A 16 21.94 -21.36 -44.73
CA PRO A 16 21.23 -20.21 -44.19
C PRO A 16 20.22 -19.70 -45.21
N SER A 17 19.08 -19.23 -44.73
CA SER A 17 18.09 -18.60 -45.61
C SER A 17 18.67 -17.31 -46.18
N LEU A 18 18.33 -17.02 -47.43
CA LEU A 18 18.74 -15.80 -48.10
C LEU A 18 17.65 -14.71 -48.04
N GLU A 19 16.46 -15.05 -47.55
CA GLU A 19 15.29 -14.18 -47.56
C GLU A 19 14.94 -13.64 -46.16
N THR A 20 15.37 -14.33 -45.11
CA THR A 20 15.01 -14.04 -43.73
C THR A 20 16.24 -13.76 -42.87
N GLY A 21 16.04 -13.17 -41.69
CA GLY A 21 17.12 -12.82 -40.79
C GLY A 21 16.67 -12.39 -39.39
N VAL A 22 17.55 -11.64 -38.73
CA VAL A 22 17.32 -11.11 -37.40
C VAL A 22 17.26 -9.60 -37.47
N TYR A 23 16.19 -9.02 -36.93
CA TYR A 23 16.00 -7.59 -36.73
C TYR A 23 16.35 -7.26 -35.28
N LEU A 24 17.46 -6.55 -35.08
CA LEU A 24 17.93 -6.15 -33.76
C LEU A 24 17.49 -4.71 -33.45
N ALA A 25 16.92 -4.51 -32.27
CA ALA A 25 16.52 -3.20 -31.81
C ALA A 25 17.75 -2.30 -31.53
N ASP A 26 17.85 -1.17 -32.22
CA ASP A 26 18.85 -0.13 -31.94
C ASP A 26 18.42 0.81 -30.78
N GLU A 27 19.31 1.72 -30.40
CA GLU A 27 19.07 2.72 -29.35
C GLU A 27 18.21 3.91 -29.80
N ALA A 28 18.03 4.10 -31.12
CA ALA A 28 17.32 5.20 -31.77
C ALA A 28 15.90 4.83 -32.22
N ASP A 29 15.34 3.77 -31.63
CA ASP A 29 13.98 3.26 -31.89
C ASP A 29 13.76 2.62 -33.30
N GLY A 30 14.85 2.21 -33.98
CA GLY A 30 14.85 1.53 -35.28
C GLY A 30 15.23 0.04 -35.23
N TRP A 31 15.14 -0.67 -36.36
CA TRP A 31 15.49 -2.09 -36.44
C TRP A 31 16.66 -2.30 -37.41
N ASP A 32 17.77 -2.85 -36.93
CA ASP A 32 18.92 -3.25 -37.75
C ASP A 32 18.73 -4.68 -38.25
N TYR A 33 18.49 -4.84 -39.55
CA TYR A 33 18.30 -6.14 -40.18
C TYR A 33 19.64 -6.79 -40.53
N ARG A 34 19.79 -8.06 -40.16
CA ARG A 34 20.95 -8.89 -40.50
C ARG A 34 20.51 -10.24 -41.03
N SER A 35 20.99 -10.61 -42.22
CA SER A 35 20.58 -11.85 -42.87
C SER A 35 21.10 -13.08 -42.13
N TYR A 36 20.44 -14.23 -42.30
CA TYR A 36 20.98 -15.49 -41.80
C TYR A 36 22.32 -15.87 -42.45
N ALA A 37 22.58 -15.42 -43.68
CA ALA A 37 23.88 -15.60 -44.33
C ALA A 37 25.00 -14.86 -43.57
N ASP A 38 24.77 -13.59 -43.22
CA ASP A 38 25.73 -12.80 -42.42
C ASP A 38 25.94 -13.44 -41.04
N LEU A 39 24.87 -13.96 -40.45
CA LEU A 39 24.94 -14.59 -39.13
C LEU A 39 25.73 -15.89 -39.20
N ALA A 40 25.53 -16.71 -40.23
CA ALA A 40 26.30 -17.92 -40.45
C ALA A 40 27.78 -17.61 -40.69
N ASP A 41 28.10 -16.60 -41.50
CA ASP A 41 29.47 -16.20 -41.78
C ASP A 41 30.20 -15.72 -40.52
N LEU A 42 29.55 -14.87 -39.71
CA LEU A 42 30.10 -14.46 -38.41
C LEU A 42 30.24 -15.66 -37.46
N THR A 43 29.24 -16.54 -37.42
CA THR A 43 29.28 -17.76 -36.60
C THR A 43 30.48 -18.64 -36.95
N TRP A 44 30.73 -18.88 -38.24
CA TRP A 44 31.87 -19.68 -38.69
C TRP A 44 33.21 -19.02 -38.35
N SER A 45 33.27 -17.69 -38.43
CA SER A 45 34.46 -16.91 -38.07
C SER A 45 34.74 -17.02 -36.57
N VAL A 46 33.72 -16.85 -35.73
CA VAL A 46 33.83 -17.04 -34.27
C VAL A 46 34.17 -18.50 -33.94
N ALA A 47 33.59 -19.49 -34.63
CA ALA A 47 33.89 -20.91 -34.41
C ALA A 47 35.36 -21.24 -34.69
N ALA A 48 35.97 -20.61 -35.70
CA ALA A 48 37.41 -20.75 -35.97
C ALA A 48 38.25 -20.25 -34.79
N VAL A 49 37.91 -19.09 -34.21
CA VAL A 49 38.56 -18.55 -33.00
C VAL A 49 38.41 -19.51 -31.82
N LEU A 50 37.19 -20.00 -31.56
CA LEU A 50 36.93 -20.92 -30.46
C LEU A 50 37.72 -22.24 -30.61
N ARG A 51 37.85 -22.77 -31.83
CA ARG A 51 38.67 -23.97 -32.11
C ARG A 51 40.15 -23.71 -31.90
N ALA A 52 40.66 -22.58 -32.36
CA ALA A 52 42.05 -22.19 -32.15
C ALA A 52 42.39 -22.06 -30.67
N ARG A 53 41.42 -21.63 -29.85
CA ARG A 53 41.52 -21.59 -28.37
C ARG A 53 41.22 -22.95 -27.70
N GLY A 54 40.95 -24.00 -28.48
CA GLY A 54 40.88 -25.37 -28.02
C GLY A 54 39.47 -25.89 -27.65
N LEU A 55 38.40 -25.24 -28.14
CA LEU A 55 37.05 -25.80 -28.03
C LEU A 55 36.88 -26.95 -29.02
N THR A 56 36.50 -28.11 -28.50
CA THR A 56 36.26 -29.35 -29.26
C THR A 56 34.94 -29.98 -28.83
N GLY A 57 34.52 -31.04 -29.54
CA GLY A 57 33.28 -31.77 -29.23
C GLY A 57 33.20 -32.19 -27.77
N GLY A 58 32.10 -31.84 -27.09
CA GLY A 58 31.89 -32.12 -25.67
C GLY A 58 32.57 -31.15 -24.69
N GLY A 59 33.45 -30.26 -25.15
CA GLY A 59 33.98 -29.18 -24.32
C GLY A 59 32.92 -28.10 -24.05
N GLY A 60 32.79 -27.66 -22.80
CA GLY A 60 31.83 -26.61 -22.43
C GLY A 60 32.31 -25.20 -22.79
N ALA A 61 31.39 -24.30 -23.12
CA ALA A 61 31.70 -22.88 -23.22
C ALA A 61 30.62 -22.05 -22.51
N CYS A 62 31.05 -21.21 -21.57
CA CYS A 62 30.21 -20.22 -20.93
C CYS A 62 30.23 -18.94 -21.75
N VAL A 63 29.07 -18.43 -22.16
CA VAL A 63 28.96 -17.18 -22.93
C VAL A 63 28.28 -16.12 -22.09
N ILE A 64 28.99 -15.01 -21.85
CA ILE A 64 28.56 -13.86 -21.04
C ILE A 64 28.62 -12.63 -21.94
N MET A 65 27.52 -12.32 -22.63
CA MET A 65 27.47 -11.24 -23.63
C MET A 65 26.12 -10.53 -23.59
N PRO A 66 26.05 -9.23 -23.91
CA PRO A 66 24.77 -8.55 -24.07
C PRO A 66 24.04 -9.15 -25.27
N THR A 67 22.70 -9.13 -25.24
CA THR A 67 21.92 -9.60 -26.39
C THR A 67 22.18 -8.71 -27.60
N GLY A 68 22.62 -9.32 -28.69
CA GLY A 68 23.05 -8.65 -29.92
C GLY A 68 23.60 -9.63 -30.95
N PHE A 69 23.98 -9.14 -32.13
CA PHE A 69 24.37 -9.98 -33.27
C PHE A 69 25.55 -10.90 -32.97
N SER A 70 26.63 -10.36 -32.38
CA SER A 70 27.83 -11.14 -32.01
C SER A 70 27.55 -12.18 -30.92
N CYS A 71 26.62 -11.90 -30.01
CA CYS A 71 26.21 -12.82 -28.95
C CYS A 71 25.49 -14.04 -29.55
N VAL A 72 24.52 -13.80 -30.43
CA VAL A 72 23.79 -14.83 -31.17
C VAL A 72 24.73 -15.68 -32.04
N ALA A 73 25.70 -15.06 -32.71
CA ALA A 73 26.73 -15.78 -33.46
C ALA A 73 27.63 -16.63 -32.56
N ALA A 74 28.00 -16.13 -31.38
CA ALA A 74 28.80 -16.88 -30.41
C ALA A 74 28.08 -18.13 -29.89
N PHE A 75 26.77 -18.07 -29.66
CA PHE A 75 25.98 -19.23 -29.21
C PHE A 75 26.05 -20.35 -30.24
N TYR A 76 25.76 -20.04 -31.50
CA TYR A 76 25.85 -21.00 -32.58
C TYR A 76 27.27 -21.43 -32.90
N ALA A 77 28.28 -20.60 -32.63
CA ALA A 77 29.69 -20.96 -32.82
C ALA A 77 30.14 -22.05 -31.84
N VAL A 78 29.67 -21.99 -30.58
CA VAL A 78 29.90 -23.06 -29.60
C VAL A 78 29.34 -24.39 -30.12
N TRP A 79 28.10 -24.36 -30.61
CA TRP A 79 27.46 -25.52 -31.20
C TRP A 79 28.11 -25.98 -32.51
N ALA A 80 28.62 -25.08 -33.35
CA ALA A 80 29.38 -25.43 -34.54
C ALA A 80 30.69 -26.17 -34.20
N CYS A 81 31.27 -25.88 -33.03
CA CYS A 81 32.40 -26.60 -32.45
C CYS A 81 32.00 -27.89 -31.71
N GLY A 82 30.72 -28.27 -31.72
CA GLY A 82 30.22 -29.47 -31.03
C GLY A 82 30.28 -29.37 -29.50
N GLY A 83 30.49 -28.16 -28.98
CA GLY A 83 30.62 -27.88 -27.55
C GLY A 83 29.28 -27.79 -26.83
N VAL A 84 29.35 -27.84 -25.50
CA VAL A 84 28.19 -27.64 -24.62
C VAL A 84 28.01 -26.15 -24.36
N PHE A 85 26.91 -25.59 -24.83
CA PHE A 85 26.60 -24.18 -24.65
C PHE A 85 26.07 -23.91 -23.25
N THR A 86 26.64 -22.91 -22.56
CA THR A 86 26.17 -22.45 -21.25
C THR A 86 25.90 -20.94 -21.33
N PRO A 87 24.64 -20.50 -21.47
CA PRO A 87 24.33 -19.08 -21.41
C PRO A 87 24.44 -18.59 -19.97
N VAL A 88 25.10 -17.46 -19.79
CA VAL A 88 25.21 -16.79 -18.49
C VAL A 88 24.74 -15.36 -18.65
N ALA A 89 23.88 -14.91 -17.73
CA ALA A 89 23.34 -13.57 -17.77
C ALA A 89 24.47 -12.54 -17.63
N PRO A 90 24.54 -11.49 -18.48
CA PRO A 90 25.39 -10.33 -18.22
C PRO A 90 24.89 -9.57 -16.97
N PRO A 91 25.72 -8.72 -16.36
CA PRO A 91 25.30 -7.94 -15.19
C PRO A 91 24.14 -7.01 -15.58
N MET A 92 23.05 -7.07 -14.81
CA MET A 92 21.99 -6.08 -14.81
C MET A 92 22.17 -5.19 -13.57
N PHE A 93 21.51 -4.02 -13.52
CA PHE A 93 21.57 -3.07 -12.38
C PHE A 93 21.66 -3.78 -11.01
N GLY A 94 22.76 -3.60 -10.26
CA GLY A 94 22.99 -4.30 -8.99
C GLY A 94 24.46 -4.28 -8.55
N ASP A 95 24.77 -4.98 -7.45
CA ASP A 95 26.13 -5.12 -6.91
C ASP A 95 26.99 -6.04 -7.79
N LEU A 96 28.06 -5.48 -8.34
CA LEU A 96 28.99 -6.16 -9.24
C LEU A 96 29.76 -7.28 -8.54
N THR A 97 29.99 -7.19 -7.22
CA THR A 97 30.72 -8.19 -6.44
C THR A 97 29.95 -9.51 -6.40
N GLN A 98 28.65 -9.41 -6.10
CA GLN A 98 27.74 -10.56 -6.01
C GLN A 98 27.51 -11.19 -7.39
N TYR A 99 27.53 -10.37 -8.44
CA TYR A 99 27.53 -10.87 -9.81
C TYR A 99 28.80 -11.68 -10.12
N VAL A 100 29.98 -11.16 -9.78
CA VAL A 100 31.28 -11.85 -9.95
C VAL A 100 31.27 -13.20 -9.23
N GLU A 101 30.82 -13.24 -7.98
CA GLU A 101 30.69 -14.48 -7.21
C GLU A 101 29.72 -15.49 -7.85
N HIS A 102 28.57 -15.00 -8.35
CA HIS A 102 27.59 -15.85 -9.00
C HIS A 102 28.14 -16.48 -10.28
N VAL A 103 28.78 -15.67 -11.13
CA VAL A 103 29.43 -16.16 -12.35
C VAL A 103 30.55 -17.12 -11.99
N ALA A 104 31.38 -16.82 -10.98
CA ALA A 104 32.44 -17.71 -10.53
C ALA A 104 31.90 -19.08 -10.11
N ALA A 105 30.78 -19.13 -9.38
CA ALA A 105 30.12 -20.37 -9.00
C ALA A 105 29.59 -21.17 -10.21
N ILE A 106 29.03 -20.47 -11.22
CA ILE A 106 28.64 -21.11 -12.49
C ILE A 106 29.87 -21.68 -13.20
N LEU A 107 30.95 -20.91 -13.32
CA LEU A 107 32.19 -21.35 -13.96
C LEU A 107 32.80 -22.57 -13.27
N ALA A 108 32.80 -22.59 -11.94
CA ALA A 108 33.29 -23.72 -11.15
C ALA A 108 32.48 -25.00 -11.39
N GLN A 109 31.16 -24.89 -11.55
CA GLN A 109 30.29 -26.04 -11.74
C GLN A 109 30.13 -26.48 -13.20
N ALA A 110 30.14 -25.52 -14.13
CA ALA A 110 30.10 -25.79 -15.55
C ALA A 110 31.43 -26.36 -16.06
N ASP A 111 32.52 -26.05 -15.37
CA ASP A 111 33.91 -26.35 -15.74
C ASP A 111 34.16 -26.14 -17.26
N PRO A 112 33.88 -24.93 -17.78
CA PRO A 112 33.89 -24.73 -19.21
C PRO A 112 35.32 -24.74 -19.75
N ARG A 113 35.51 -25.27 -20.95
CA ARG A 113 36.77 -25.15 -21.68
C ARG A 113 37.10 -23.69 -22.00
N LEU A 114 36.10 -22.91 -22.37
CA LEU A 114 36.24 -21.49 -22.71
C LEU A 114 35.20 -20.63 -22.00
N VAL A 115 35.60 -19.40 -21.68
CA VAL A 115 34.68 -18.32 -21.28
C VAL A 115 34.69 -17.29 -22.41
N VAL A 116 33.53 -16.96 -22.96
CA VAL A 116 33.35 -16.07 -24.11
C VAL A 116 32.64 -14.80 -23.66
N THR A 117 33.15 -13.63 -24.03
CA THR A 117 32.62 -12.33 -23.62
C THR A 117 32.70 -11.28 -24.73
N SER A 118 32.07 -10.13 -24.53
CA SER A 118 32.26 -8.92 -25.34
C SER A 118 33.29 -7.97 -24.69
N PRO A 119 33.85 -7.00 -25.44
CA PRO A 119 34.79 -6.01 -24.91
C PRO A 119 34.27 -5.28 -23.67
N ASP A 120 33.00 -4.88 -23.70
CA ASP A 120 32.38 -4.11 -22.62
C ASP A 120 32.31 -4.86 -21.27
N PHE A 121 32.29 -6.20 -21.30
CA PHE A 121 32.23 -7.03 -20.10
C PHE A 121 33.54 -7.75 -19.78
N GLU A 122 34.58 -7.62 -20.61
CA GLU A 122 35.86 -8.30 -20.43
C GLU A 122 36.45 -8.09 -19.03
N PRO A 123 36.55 -6.85 -18.49
CA PRO A 123 37.14 -6.65 -17.16
C PRO A 123 36.40 -7.41 -16.05
N LEU A 124 35.06 -7.42 -16.11
CA LEU A 124 34.21 -8.07 -15.12
C LEU A 124 34.28 -9.60 -15.22
N VAL A 125 34.31 -10.13 -16.45
CA VAL A 125 34.44 -11.57 -16.69
C VAL A 125 35.81 -12.08 -16.22
N ARG A 126 36.89 -11.31 -16.43
CA ARG A 126 38.23 -11.64 -15.91
C ARG A 126 38.23 -11.76 -14.37
N GLN A 127 37.56 -10.84 -13.69
CA GLN A 127 37.41 -10.90 -12.23
C GLN A 127 36.68 -12.18 -11.79
N ALA A 128 35.57 -12.53 -12.46
CA ALA A 128 34.83 -13.77 -12.16
C ALA A 128 35.64 -15.04 -12.45
N MET A 129 36.43 -15.05 -13.52
CA MET A 129 37.35 -16.15 -13.83
C MET A 129 38.42 -16.30 -12.75
N THR A 130 39.04 -15.19 -12.32
CA THR A 130 40.03 -15.21 -11.24
C THR A 130 39.41 -15.71 -9.93
N ALA A 131 38.21 -15.25 -9.59
CA ALA A 131 37.47 -15.72 -8.42
C ALA A 131 37.12 -17.22 -8.49
N ALA A 132 36.90 -17.76 -9.69
CA ALA A 132 36.72 -19.19 -9.93
C ALA A 132 38.05 -20.00 -9.94
N GLY A 133 39.18 -19.36 -9.66
CA GLY A 133 40.51 -20.00 -9.66
C GLY A 133 41.07 -20.28 -11.05
N ARG A 134 40.53 -19.64 -12.10
CA ARG A 134 41.00 -19.78 -13.47
C ARG A 134 42.15 -18.84 -13.77
N VAL A 135 43.12 -19.32 -14.56
CA VAL A 135 44.31 -18.58 -14.98
C VAL A 135 44.36 -18.35 -16.49
N ASP A 136 43.42 -18.93 -17.24
CA ASP A 136 43.24 -18.71 -18.67
C ASP A 136 42.49 -17.40 -18.95
N GLU A 137 42.58 -16.95 -20.19
CA GLU A 137 41.98 -15.68 -20.63
C GLU A 137 40.64 -15.87 -21.33
N PRO A 138 39.65 -14.98 -21.11
CA PRO A 138 38.40 -15.05 -21.84
C PRO A 138 38.62 -14.79 -23.33
N VAL A 139 37.77 -15.39 -24.16
CA VAL A 139 37.72 -15.12 -25.59
C VAL A 139 36.81 -13.92 -25.81
N VAL A 140 37.38 -12.80 -26.24
CA VAL A 140 36.67 -11.53 -26.44
C VAL A 140 36.22 -11.40 -27.89
N ILE A 141 34.92 -11.40 -28.13
CA ILE A 141 34.34 -11.28 -29.48
C ILE A 141 34.06 -9.80 -29.78
N GLY A 142 34.76 -9.24 -30.77
CA GLY A 142 34.62 -7.84 -31.19
C GLY A 142 35.69 -6.87 -30.66
N GLY A 143 36.78 -7.38 -30.05
CA GLY A 143 37.92 -6.58 -29.57
C GLY A 143 38.98 -6.29 -30.65
N ALA A 144 40.13 -5.72 -30.24
CA ALA A 144 41.25 -5.34 -31.13
C ALA A 144 41.84 -6.53 -31.92
N GLU A 145 41.70 -7.75 -31.41
CA GLU A 145 41.84 -8.99 -32.18
C GLU A 145 40.55 -9.23 -32.98
N SER A 146 40.26 -8.37 -33.95
CA SER A 146 39.09 -8.54 -34.82
C SER A 146 39.21 -9.84 -35.63
N PRO A 147 38.11 -10.62 -35.82
CA PRO A 147 38.12 -11.84 -36.64
C PRO A 147 38.54 -11.64 -38.10
N ALA A 148 38.75 -10.39 -38.53
CA ALA A 148 39.09 -10.02 -39.91
C ALA A 148 40.42 -10.63 -40.42
N GLU A 149 41.31 -11.10 -39.54
CA GLU A 149 42.61 -11.68 -39.96
C GLU A 149 42.80 -13.18 -39.61
N LEU A 150 41.83 -13.82 -38.94
CA LEU A 150 41.93 -15.24 -38.61
C LEU A 150 41.36 -16.10 -39.74
N ALA A 151 42.28 -16.68 -40.50
CA ALA A 151 42.08 -17.49 -41.69
C ALA A 151 40.86 -18.42 -41.65
N VAL A 152 40.23 -18.55 -42.83
CA VAL A 152 39.11 -19.45 -43.17
C VAL A 152 39.39 -20.88 -42.70
N GLY A 153 39.10 -21.17 -41.43
CA GLY A 153 38.91 -22.53 -40.96
C GLY A 153 37.72 -23.12 -41.69
N GLY A 154 37.79 -24.41 -42.08
CA GLY A 154 36.70 -25.04 -42.81
C GLY A 154 35.34 -24.89 -42.10
N ARG A 155 34.28 -24.63 -42.88
CA ARG A 155 32.86 -24.66 -42.45
C ARG A 155 32.41 -26.10 -42.19
N VAL A 156 33.10 -26.74 -41.24
CA VAL A 156 32.92 -28.15 -40.88
C VAL A 156 32.37 -28.18 -39.47
N PHE A 157 31.25 -28.86 -39.26
CA PHE A 157 30.75 -29.11 -37.92
C PHE A 157 31.66 -30.11 -37.20
N ALA A 158 32.03 -29.81 -35.96
CA ALA A 158 32.64 -30.84 -35.12
C ALA A 158 31.59 -31.84 -34.63
N VAL A 159 32.05 -33.04 -34.28
CA VAL A 159 31.22 -34.08 -33.66
C VAL A 159 30.62 -33.52 -32.38
N ALA A 160 29.30 -33.61 -32.24
CA ALA A 160 28.58 -33.12 -31.08
C ALA A 160 28.69 -34.11 -29.91
N GLY A 161 28.88 -33.59 -28.70
CA GLY A 161 28.68 -34.38 -27.48
C GLY A 161 27.20 -34.66 -27.22
N GLU A 162 26.91 -35.48 -26.20
CA GLU A 162 25.54 -35.83 -25.81
C GLU A 162 24.74 -34.59 -25.35
N CYS A 163 25.36 -33.74 -24.52
CA CYS A 163 24.78 -32.52 -24.00
C CYS A 163 24.92 -31.37 -25.02
N ALA A 164 23.82 -30.67 -25.31
CA ALA A 164 23.81 -29.49 -26.18
C ALA A 164 23.88 -28.20 -25.36
N LEU A 165 23.11 -28.14 -24.28
CA LEU A 165 22.88 -26.94 -23.48
C LEU A 165 22.99 -27.31 -22.00
N LEU A 166 23.78 -26.52 -21.27
CA LEU A 166 23.78 -26.52 -19.82
C LEU A 166 23.03 -25.28 -19.34
N GLN A 167 21.74 -25.45 -19.03
CA GLN A 167 20.91 -24.35 -18.59
C GLN A 167 21.01 -24.24 -17.06
N PHE A 168 21.69 -23.20 -16.57
CA PHE A 168 21.72 -22.96 -15.15
C PHE A 168 20.37 -22.44 -14.66
N THR A 169 19.77 -23.18 -13.74
CA THR A 169 18.68 -22.67 -12.91
C THR A 169 19.30 -22.17 -11.62
N SER A 170 18.60 -21.27 -10.95
CA SER A 170 19.07 -20.75 -9.67
C SER A 170 19.28 -21.79 -8.58
N GLY A 171 18.76 -23.01 -8.77
CA GLY A 171 18.60 -23.98 -7.73
C GLY A 171 17.72 -23.46 -6.59
N SER A 172 17.04 -24.37 -5.90
CA SER A 172 16.60 -24.05 -4.56
C SER A 172 17.88 -23.92 -3.68
N THR A 173 18.87 -24.81 -3.79
CA THR A 173 20.11 -24.91 -2.97
C THR A 173 21.11 -23.75 -2.93
N GLY A 174 20.88 -22.59 -3.54
CA GLY A 174 21.87 -21.48 -3.55
C GLY A 174 23.19 -21.70 -4.30
N THR A 175 23.67 -22.94 -4.42
CA THR A 175 24.57 -23.35 -5.48
C THR A 175 23.77 -23.42 -6.78
N PRO A 176 24.25 -22.80 -7.88
CA PRO A 176 23.68 -23.00 -9.21
C PRO A 176 23.55 -24.50 -9.51
N ARG A 177 22.68 -24.89 -10.43
CA ARG A 177 22.67 -26.25 -10.97
C ARG A 177 22.47 -26.17 -12.46
N GLY A 178 23.38 -26.77 -13.21
CA GLY A 178 23.25 -26.83 -14.65
C GLY A 178 22.36 -28.00 -15.04
N VAL A 179 21.19 -27.71 -15.60
CA VAL A 179 20.33 -28.71 -16.24
C VAL A 179 20.98 -29.14 -17.54
N ARG A 180 21.27 -30.43 -17.68
CA ARG A 180 21.92 -31.02 -18.85
C ARG A 180 20.88 -31.35 -19.91
N VAL A 181 20.72 -30.48 -20.90
CA VAL A 181 19.79 -30.66 -22.01
C VAL A 181 20.53 -31.26 -23.20
N SER A 182 20.08 -32.44 -23.65
CA SER A 182 20.65 -33.12 -24.81
C SER A 182 20.16 -32.53 -26.14
N TRP A 183 20.83 -32.86 -27.25
CA TRP A 183 20.37 -32.48 -28.59
C TRP A 183 18.95 -33.00 -28.91
N PRO A 184 18.61 -34.28 -28.63
CA PRO A 184 17.24 -34.77 -28.77
C PRO A 184 16.22 -34.02 -27.92
N ASN A 185 16.55 -33.67 -26.67
CA ASN A 185 15.64 -32.91 -25.82
C ASN A 185 15.29 -31.55 -26.44
N LEU A 186 16.33 -30.83 -26.89
CA LEU A 186 16.21 -29.51 -27.49
C LEU A 186 15.44 -29.55 -28.82
N ALA A 187 15.80 -30.46 -29.73
CA ALA A 187 15.12 -30.63 -31.01
C ALA A 187 13.65 -31.01 -30.84
N THR A 188 13.34 -31.88 -29.87
CA THR A 188 11.97 -32.27 -29.55
C THR A 188 11.16 -31.07 -29.07
N ASN A 189 11.72 -30.25 -28.17
CA ASN A 189 11.00 -29.11 -27.61
C ASN A 189 10.76 -28.03 -28.67
N ILE A 190 11.75 -27.73 -29.52
CA ILE A 190 11.60 -26.82 -30.68
C ILE A 190 10.49 -27.30 -31.62
N ALA A 191 10.51 -28.59 -31.98
CA ALA A 191 9.49 -29.16 -32.86
C ALA A 191 8.09 -29.19 -32.19
N MET A 192 8.04 -29.32 -30.87
CA MET A 192 6.79 -29.26 -30.11
C MET A 192 6.24 -27.82 -30.09
N ILE A 193 7.06 -26.82 -29.79
CA ILE A 193 6.67 -25.40 -29.79
C ILE A 193 6.18 -25.00 -31.18
N THR A 194 6.94 -25.34 -32.23
CA THR A 194 6.57 -25.07 -33.64
C THR A 194 5.18 -25.63 -33.96
N GLY A 195 4.87 -26.85 -33.51
CA GLY A 195 3.56 -27.46 -33.72
C GLY A 195 2.45 -26.84 -32.87
N LEU A 196 2.72 -26.53 -31.59
CA LEU A 196 1.73 -25.98 -30.64
C LEU A 196 1.30 -24.56 -31.01
N ILE A 197 2.22 -23.74 -31.52
CA ILE A 197 1.87 -22.39 -31.98
C ILE A 197 1.33 -22.40 -33.42
N GLU A 198 1.28 -23.58 -34.06
CA GLU A 198 0.88 -23.80 -35.45
C GLU A 198 1.63 -22.85 -36.41
N TRP A 199 2.96 -22.91 -36.33
CA TRP A 199 3.85 -22.06 -37.13
C TRP A 199 3.65 -22.28 -38.63
N GLU A 200 3.45 -21.20 -39.39
CA GLU A 200 3.35 -21.22 -40.85
C GLU A 200 4.61 -20.61 -41.52
N PRO A 201 5.02 -21.10 -42.71
CA PRO A 201 6.14 -20.52 -43.44
C PRO A 201 5.93 -19.02 -43.72
N GLY A 202 6.97 -18.22 -43.49
CA GLY A 202 6.95 -16.77 -43.69
C GLY A 202 6.39 -15.96 -42.50
N GLU A 203 5.95 -16.63 -41.42
CA GLU A 203 5.62 -15.95 -40.17
C GLU A 203 6.88 -15.52 -39.41
N ALA A 204 6.75 -14.48 -38.59
CA ALA A 204 7.84 -13.89 -37.83
C ALA A 204 7.52 -13.90 -36.34
N MET A 205 8.57 -13.91 -35.51
CA MET A 205 8.45 -13.88 -34.06
C MET A 205 9.14 -12.65 -33.48
N MET A 206 8.57 -12.11 -32.42
CA MET A 206 9.10 -10.98 -31.68
C MET A 206 9.38 -11.37 -30.23
N SER A 207 10.56 -11.00 -29.72
CA SER A 207 10.95 -11.26 -28.34
C SER A 207 11.80 -10.14 -27.77
N TRP A 208 11.52 -9.80 -26.53
CA TRP A 208 12.39 -8.98 -25.68
C TRP A 208 12.98 -9.80 -24.52
N LEU A 209 12.65 -11.09 -24.46
CA LEU A 209 13.04 -11.97 -23.37
C LEU A 209 14.54 -12.24 -23.42
N PRO A 210 15.20 -12.33 -22.25
CA PRO A 210 16.63 -12.58 -22.21
C PRO A 210 16.98 -13.96 -22.78
N LEU A 211 18.04 -14.01 -23.60
CA LEU A 211 18.51 -15.26 -24.22
C LEU A 211 19.27 -16.19 -23.26
N TYR A 212 19.44 -15.78 -22.01
CA TYR A 212 19.97 -16.63 -20.94
C TYR A 212 18.88 -17.30 -20.10
N HIS A 213 17.61 -17.04 -20.43
CA HIS A 213 16.46 -17.73 -19.88
C HIS A 213 15.86 -18.69 -20.91
N ASP A 214 15.32 -19.83 -20.46
CA ASP A 214 14.80 -20.89 -21.34
C ASP A 214 13.70 -20.38 -22.30
N MET A 215 12.76 -19.56 -21.82
CA MET A 215 11.66 -19.04 -22.63
C MET A 215 12.15 -18.10 -23.76
N GLY A 216 13.16 -17.27 -23.48
CA GLY A 216 13.77 -16.41 -24.50
C GLY A 216 14.69 -17.19 -25.44
N LEU A 217 15.49 -18.10 -24.89
CA LEU A 217 16.44 -18.91 -25.63
C LEU A 217 15.75 -19.95 -26.51
N VAL A 218 15.06 -20.91 -25.91
CA VAL A 218 14.43 -22.03 -26.62
C VAL A 218 13.12 -21.58 -27.25
N GLY A 219 12.28 -20.87 -26.49
CA GLY A 219 10.92 -20.49 -26.90
C GLY A 219 10.91 -19.50 -28.06
N ALA A 220 11.73 -18.45 -27.96
CA ALA A 220 11.82 -17.45 -29.02
C ALA A 220 12.94 -17.72 -30.01
N PHE A 221 14.18 -17.60 -29.56
CA PHE A 221 15.34 -17.51 -30.44
C PHE A 221 15.60 -18.80 -31.21
N LEU A 222 15.80 -19.94 -30.53
CA LEU A 222 16.12 -21.20 -31.20
C LEU A 222 14.97 -21.72 -32.06
N THR A 223 13.74 -21.57 -31.59
CA THR A 223 12.56 -21.97 -32.38
C THR A 223 12.46 -21.16 -33.67
N THR A 224 12.67 -19.84 -33.62
CA THR A 224 12.59 -18.99 -34.82
C THR A 224 13.72 -19.28 -35.81
N VAL A 225 14.95 -19.42 -35.31
CA VAL A 225 16.12 -19.69 -36.17
C VAL A 225 16.06 -21.10 -36.76
N ALA A 226 15.60 -22.11 -36.02
CA ALA A 226 15.40 -23.46 -36.55
C ALA A 226 14.34 -23.52 -37.66
N ASN A 227 13.34 -22.64 -37.61
CA ASN A 227 12.36 -22.45 -38.68
C ASN A 227 12.86 -21.50 -39.79
N GLN A 228 14.07 -20.95 -39.68
CA GLN A 228 14.67 -19.99 -40.61
C GLN A 228 13.74 -18.81 -40.92
N ALA A 229 13.03 -18.32 -39.90
CA ALA A 229 12.04 -17.25 -39.97
C ALA A 229 12.58 -15.90 -39.48
N ASP A 230 11.89 -14.80 -39.74
CA ASP A 230 12.30 -13.50 -39.23
C ASP A 230 12.14 -13.39 -37.72
N LEU A 231 13.21 -12.95 -37.04
CA LEU A 231 13.24 -12.73 -35.60
C LEU A 231 13.43 -11.24 -35.28
N TYR A 232 12.43 -10.63 -34.67
CA TYR A 232 12.56 -9.32 -34.04
C TYR A 232 13.02 -9.50 -32.61
N LEU A 233 14.18 -8.94 -32.27
CA LEU A 233 14.83 -9.14 -30.98
C LEU A 233 15.25 -7.80 -30.38
N MET A 234 14.72 -7.51 -29.19
CA MET A 234 15.17 -6.39 -28.36
C MET A 234 15.66 -6.88 -26.99
N ARG A 235 16.34 -6.02 -26.26
CA ARG A 235 16.78 -6.32 -24.89
C ARG A 235 15.67 -6.02 -23.87
N PRO A 236 15.67 -6.67 -22.69
CA PRO A 236 14.69 -6.38 -21.64
C PRO A 236 14.67 -4.91 -21.19
N ASP A 237 15.82 -4.24 -21.14
CA ASP A 237 15.91 -2.81 -20.77
C ASP A 237 15.23 -1.91 -21.82
N GLN A 238 15.32 -2.28 -23.10
CA GLN A 238 14.68 -1.53 -24.19
C GLN A 238 13.15 -1.68 -24.11
N PHE A 239 12.62 -2.87 -23.80
CA PHE A 239 11.19 -3.08 -23.57
C PHE A 239 10.65 -2.28 -22.40
N VAL A 240 11.36 -2.27 -21.26
CA VAL A 240 10.94 -1.50 -20.08
C VAL A 240 10.96 0.01 -20.37
N ARG A 241 11.91 0.49 -21.18
CA ARG A 241 11.97 1.92 -21.55
C ARG A 241 10.85 2.31 -22.52
N ASP A 242 10.58 1.49 -23.51
CA ASP A 242 9.57 1.72 -24.54
C ASP A 242 8.74 0.46 -24.86
N PRO A 243 7.68 0.20 -24.07
CA PRO A 243 6.79 -0.94 -24.31
C PRO A 243 5.99 -0.83 -25.62
N VAL A 244 5.81 0.38 -26.18
CA VAL A 244 5.05 0.58 -27.44
C VAL A 244 5.82 -0.01 -28.63
N ARG A 245 7.15 -0.06 -28.57
CA ARG A 245 7.99 -0.70 -29.59
C ARG A 245 7.70 -2.18 -29.76
N TRP A 246 7.34 -2.89 -28.69
CA TRP A 246 6.91 -4.28 -28.78
C TRP A 246 5.61 -4.39 -29.59
N LEU A 247 4.61 -3.55 -29.29
CA LEU A 247 3.33 -3.53 -30.02
C LEU A 247 3.51 -3.14 -31.49
N ARG A 248 4.39 -2.18 -31.79
CA ARG A 248 4.75 -1.81 -33.17
C ARG A 248 5.37 -3.00 -33.92
N ALA A 249 6.27 -3.76 -33.30
CA ALA A 249 6.83 -4.97 -33.92
C ALA A 249 5.78 -6.06 -34.15
N MET A 250 4.74 -6.13 -33.31
CA MET A 250 3.64 -7.08 -33.49
C MET A 250 2.69 -6.74 -34.65
N THR A 251 2.83 -5.57 -35.29
CA THR A 251 2.14 -5.29 -36.57
C THR A 251 2.68 -6.14 -37.73
N VAL A 252 3.89 -6.67 -37.60
CA VAL A 252 4.55 -7.54 -38.60
C VAL A 252 4.89 -8.93 -38.06
N ALA A 253 5.11 -9.09 -36.76
CA ALA A 253 5.29 -10.40 -36.12
C ALA A 253 3.94 -11.07 -35.81
N ARG A 254 3.93 -12.40 -35.76
CA ARG A 254 2.71 -13.21 -35.54
C ARG A 254 2.74 -13.90 -34.18
N HIS A 255 3.94 -14.10 -33.63
CA HIS A 255 4.14 -14.81 -32.38
C HIS A 255 5.02 -13.99 -31.43
N ALA A 256 4.68 -14.03 -30.14
CA ALA A 256 5.52 -13.51 -29.08
C ALA A 256 5.31 -14.31 -27.78
N PRO A 257 6.38 -14.73 -27.09
CA PRO A 257 6.29 -15.21 -25.72
C PRO A 257 6.39 -14.06 -24.71
N SER A 258 5.68 -14.16 -23.59
CA SER A 258 5.70 -13.15 -22.54
C SER A 258 5.34 -13.74 -21.16
N PRO A 259 5.93 -13.29 -20.06
CA PRO A 259 5.38 -13.52 -18.72
C PRO A 259 4.11 -12.68 -18.50
N SER A 260 3.29 -13.05 -17.51
CA SER A 260 2.03 -12.35 -17.18
C SER A 260 2.27 -10.89 -16.82
N PHE A 261 3.27 -10.59 -15.99
CA PHE A 261 3.53 -9.25 -15.46
C PHE A 261 3.74 -8.21 -16.57
N ALA A 262 4.29 -8.63 -17.72
CA ALA A 262 4.60 -7.72 -18.81
C ALA A 262 3.33 -7.22 -19.49
N LEU A 263 2.24 -7.99 -19.46
CA LEU A 263 0.93 -7.60 -19.97
C LEU A 263 0.32 -6.51 -19.10
N GLY A 264 0.31 -6.72 -17.78
CA GLY A 264 -0.11 -5.70 -16.81
C GLY A 264 0.75 -4.43 -16.89
N TYR A 265 2.07 -4.59 -17.10
CA TYR A 265 2.99 -3.46 -17.30
C TYR A 265 2.63 -2.63 -18.54
N VAL A 266 2.37 -3.27 -19.68
CA VAL A 266 1.95 -2.58 -20.91
C VAL A 266 0.60 -1.88 -20.70
N ALA A 267 -0.39 -2.57 -20.12
CA ALA A 267 -1.71 -2.02 -19.84
C ALA A 267 -1.66 -0.78 -18.91
N HIS A 268 -0.69 -0.73 -18.00
CA HIS A 268 -0.49 0.41 -17.11
C HIS A 268 0.31 1.55 -17.75
N ARG A 269 1.31 1.24 -18.58
CA ARG A 269 2.29 2.23 -19.07
C ARG A 269 1.89 2.89 -20.39
N VAL A 270 1.12 2.19 -21.23
CA VAL A 270 0.75 2.59 -22.59
C VAL A 270 -0.67 3.15 -22.61
N THR A 271 -0.86 4.30 -23.25
CA THR A 271 -2.19 4.91 -23.43
C THR A 271 -2.82 4.52 -24.78
N PRO A 272 -4.16 4.56 -24.91
CA PRO A 272 -4.83 4.28 -26.18
C PRO A 272 -4.32 5.15 -27.36
N ASP A 273 -4.03 6.43 -27.12
CA ASP A 273 -3.54 7.35 -28.14
C ASP A 273 -2.18 6.93 -28.74
N GLN A 274 -1.31 6.27 -27.95
CA GLN A 274 0.00 5.84 -28.41
C GLN A 274 -0.04 4.66 -29.40
N ILE A 275 -1.17 3.94 -29.45
CA ILE A 275 -1.35 2.73 -30.26
C ILE A 275 -2.48 2.86 -31.29
N GLN A 276 -3.10 4.03 -31.40
CA GLN A 276 -4.30 4.25 -32.20
C GLN A 276 -4.17 3.93 -33.70
N ASP A 277 -2.94 3.96 -34.22
CA ASP A 277 -2.63 3.74 -35.64
C ASP A 277 -2.07 2.33 -35.92
N LEU A 278 -2.04 1.45 -34.91
CA LEU A 278 -1.50 0.09 -35.06
C LEU A 278 -2.58 -0.89 -35.53
N ASP A 279 -2.21 -1.83 -36.40
CA ASP A 279 -3.03 -3.00 -36.72
C ASP A 279 -2.40 -4.24 -36.08
N LEU A 280 -3.05 -4.76 -35.04
CA LEU A 280 -2.64 -5.93 -34.27
C LEU A 280 -3.45 -7.19 -34.64
N SER A 281 -4.29 -7.13 -35.68
CA SER A 281 -5.12 -8.27 -36.11
C SER A 281 -4.32 -9.46 -36.64
N GLY A 282 -3.05 -9.24 -37.03
CA GLY A 282 -2.11 -10.28 -37.43
C GLY A 282 -1.49 -11.08 -36.27
N TRP A 283 -1.75 -10.71 -35.01
CA TRP A 283 -1.16 -11.37 -33.86
C TRP A 283 -1.85 -12.73 -33.60
N ARG A 284 -1.16 -13.83 -33.90
CA ARG A 284 -1.70 -15.20 -33.83
C ARG A 284 -1.44 -15.91 -32.51
N THR A 285 -0.30 -15.64 -31.89
CA THR A 285 0.10 -16.33 -30.65
C THR A 285 0.79 -15.37 -29.69
N LEU A 286 0.21 -15.23 -28.51
CA LEU A 286 0.84 -14.66 -27.33
C LEU A 286 1.00 -15.79 -26.30
N ALA A 287 2.19 -16.40 -26.28
CA ALA A 287 2.48 -17.50 -25.38
C ALA A 287 2.76 -16.95 -23.97
N VAL A 288 1.83 -17.17 -23.02
CA VAL A 288 1.94 -16.62 -21.66
C VAL A 288 2.25 -17.73 -20.67
N GLY A 289 3.33 -17.56 -19.90
CA GLY A 289 3.76 -18.56 -18.93
C GLY A 289 4.98 -18.10 -18.14
N SER A 290 5.81 -19.04 -17.71
CA SER A 290 6.94 -18.83 -16.80
C SER A 290 6.57 -18.42 -15.37
N GLU A 291 5.37 -17.94 -15.09
CA GLU A 291 4.88 -17.58 -13.76
C GLU A 291 3.36 -17.83 -13.68
N PRO A 292 2.74 -17.75 -12.48
CA PRO A 292 1.29 -17.78 -12.38
C PRO A 292 0.66 -16.71 -13.29
N VAL A 293 -0.28 -17.13 -14.14
CA VAL A 293 -0.93 -16.25 -15.11
C VAL A 293 -2.12 -15.56 -14.45
N GLU A 294 -2.05 -14.24 -14.34
CA GLU A 294 -3.05 -13.43 -13.67
C GLU A 294 -4.16 -13.02 -14.65
N VAL A 295 -5.42 -13.34 -14.32
CA VAL A 295 -6.58 -13.01 -15.18
C VAL A 295 -6.71 -11.50 -15.40
N ALA A 296 -6.35 -10.70 -14.39
CA ALA A 296 -6.39 -9.24 -14.48
C ALA A 296 -5.42 -8.69 -15.53
N ASP A 297 -4.22 -9.26 -15.63
CA ASP A 297 -3.21 -8.85 -16.61
C ASP A 297 -3.65 -9.17 -18.04
N LEU A 298 -4.21 -10.38 -18.25
CA LEU A 298 -4.77 -10.78 -19.54
C LEU A 298 -5.90 -9.82 -19.96
N ARG A 299 -6.83 -9.55 -19.05
CA ARG A 299 -7.97 -8.66 -19.31
C ARG A 299 -7.50 -7.25 -19.66
N ALA A 300 -6.66 -6.64 -18.82
CA ALA A 300 -6.24 -5.25 -18.98
C ALA A 300 -5.48 -5.05 -20.31
N PHE A 301 -4.65 -6.03 -20.69
CA PHE A 301 -3.97 -6.00 -21.98
C PHE A 301 -4.93 -6.12 -23.17
N ALA A 302 -5.89 -7.05 -23.11
CA ALA A 302 -6.90 -7.22 -24.15
C ALA A 302 -7.82 -5.99 -24.27
N GLU A 303 -8.19 -5.35 -23.16
CA GLU A 303 -8.98 -4.10 -23.17
C GLU A 303 -8.21 -2.94 -23.82
N LEU A 304 -6.90 -2.83 -23.57
CA LEU A 304 -6.06 -1.81 -24.20
C LEU A 304 -5.87 -2.06 -25.70
N THR A 305 -5.57 -3.30 -26.09
CA THR A 305 -5.11 -3.64 -27.46
C THR A 305 -6.23 -4.11 -28.38
N GLY A 306 -7.37 -4.52 -27.84
CA GLY A 306 -8.54 -4.99 -28.57
C GLY A 306 -9.07 -4.02 -29.63
N PRO A 307 -9.16 -2.69 -29.37
CA PRO A 307 -9.55 -1.71 -30.37
C PRO A 307 -8.64 -1.69 -31.62
N GLN A 308 -7.40 -2.16 -31.49
CA GLN A 308 -6.41 -2.24 -32.58
C GLN A 308 -6.39 -3.62 -33.26
N GLY A 309 -7.36 -4.49 -32.95
CA GLY A 309 -7.51 -5.79 -33.61
C GLY A 309 -6.86 -6.98 -32.90
N PHE A 310 -6.20 -6.79 -31.76
CA PHE A 310 -5.75 -7.91 -30.94
C PHE A 310 -6.96 -8.73 -30.44
N SER A 311 -6.91 -10.05 -30.57
CA SER A 311 -7.94 -10.96 -30.06
C SER A 311 -7.41 -11.79 -28.91
N ALA A 312 -8.22 -11.98 -27.87
CA ALA A 312 -7.91 -12.87 -26.76
C ALA A 312 -7.73 -14.34 -27.20
N ASP A 313 -8.19 -14.72 -28.40
CA ASP A 313 -7.91 -16.04 -28.99
C ASP A 313 -6.41 -16.26 -29.29
N ALA A 314 -5.62 -15.18 -29.34
CA ALA A 314 -4.17 -15.26 -29.45
C ALA A 314 -3.50 -15.77 -28.16
N TYR A 315 -4.18 -15.68 -27.00
CA TYR A 315 -3.61 -16.18 -25.74
C TYR A 315 -3.36 -17.68 -25.80
N THR A 316 -2.10 -18.05 -25.61
CA THR A 316 -1.63 -19.42 -25.59
C THR A 316 -0.96 -19.67 -24.25
N LEU A 317 -1.76 -20.00 -23.23
CA LEU A 317 -1.25 -20.19 -21.87
C LEU A 317 -0.43 -21.47 -21.79
N ALA A 318 0.70 -21.43 -21.11
CA ALA A 318 1.68 -22.49 -21.16
C ALA A 318 2.35 -22.75 -19.80
N TYR A 319 2.63 -24.02 -19.53
CA TYR A 319 3.43 -24.47 -18.40
C TYR A 319 4.76 -25.07 -18.88
N GLY A 320 5.84 -24.76 -18.16
CA GLY A 320 7.19 -25.12 -18.58
C GLY A 320 8.27 -24.86 -17.53
N LEU A 321 9.38 -25.57 -17.69
CA LEU A 321 10.58 -25.51 -16.86
C LEU A 321 11.81 -26.03 -17.61
N ALA A 322 12.99 -25.51 -17.26
CA ALA A 322 14.27 -25.89 -17.86
C ALA A 322 14.56 -27.40 -17.79
N GLU A 323 14.13 -28.08 -16.71
CA GLU A 323 14.27 -29.53 -16.53
C GLU A 323 13.49 -30.35 -17.57
N ALA A 324 12.47 -29.76 -18.20
CA ALA A 324 11.76 -30.29 -19.35
C ALA A 324 12.18 -29.58 -20.65
N THR A 325 13.41 -29.05 -20.70
CA THR A 325 13.94 -28.14 -21.73
C THR A 325 13.30 -26.77 -21.72
N LEU A 326 11.98 -26.69 -21.89
CA LEU A 326 11.18 -25.47 -21.72
C LEU A 326 9.70 -25.83 -21.63
N MET A 327 9.05 -26.09 -22.77
CA MET A 327 7.59 -26.19 -22.86
C MET A 327 7.14 -27.59 -22.42
N VAL A 328 6.08 -27.68 -21.61
CA VAL A 328 5.48 -28.95 -21.16
C VAL A 328 4.06 -29.09 -21.68
N THR A 329 3.19 -28.11 -21.40
CA THR A 329 1.81 -28.05 -21.88
C THR A 329 1.48 -26.66 -22.41
N SER A 330 0.47 -26.59 -23.28
CA SER A 330 -0.02 -25.35 -23.83
C SER A 330 -1.52 -25.44 -24.12
N SER A 331 -2.25 -24.34 -23.91
CA SER A 331 -3.65 -24.24 -24.26
C SER A 331 -3.82 -24.35 -25.77
N THR A 332 -4.95 -24.90 -26.21
CA THR A 332 -5.22 -25.00 -27.64
C THR A 332 -5.55 -23.61 -28.18
N ARG A 333 -4.92 -23.22 -29.29
CA ARG A 333 -5.28 -21.99 -30.02
C ARG A 333 -6.77 -22.01 -30.38
N HIS A 334 -7.38 -20.82 -30.45
CA HIS A 334 -8.80 -20.66 -30.80
C HIS A 334 -9.78 -21.31 -29.81
N ARG A 335 -9.33 -21.63 -28.58
CA ARG A 335 -10.21 -22.04 -27.49
C ARG A 335 -10.16 -20.99 -26.38
N PRO A 336 -11.32 -20.67 -25.76
CA PRO A 336 -11.36 -19.83 -24.58
C PRO A 336 -10.46 -20.39 -23.47
N VAL A 337 -9.83 -19.50 -22.70
CA VAL A 337 -9.02 -19.89 -21.54
C VAL A 337 -9.96 -20.36 -20.42
N THR A 338 -9.74 -21.57 -19.91
CA THR A 338 -10.47 -22.06 -18.74
C THR A 338 -9.97 -21.33 -17.48
N ALA A 339 -10.88 -20.80 -16.67
CA ALA A 339 -10.59 -20.21 -15.37
C ALA A 339 -11.44 -20.84 -14.27
N LEU A 340 -10.82 -21.19 -13.14
CA LEU A 340 -11.47 -21.82 -12.00
C LEU A 340 -11.29 -20.97 -10.74
N ARG A 341 -12.31 -20.95 -9.89
CA ARG A 341 -12.21 -20.51 -8.49
C ARG A 341 -12.33 -21.73 -7.60
N LEU A 342 -11.42 -21.86 -6.63
CA LEU A 342 -11.35 -23.01 -5.73
C LEU A 342 -11.80 -22.65 -4.32
N ASP A 343 -12.31 -23.65 -3.58
CA ASP A 343 -12.44 -23.57 -2.12
C ASP A 343 -11.06 -23.82 -1.49
N THR A 344 -10.30 -22.75 -1.27
CA THR A 344 -8.92 -22.81 -0.74
C THR A 344 -8.84 -23.40 0.66
N GLY A 345 -9.92 -23.33 1.46
CA GLY A 345 -9.98 -23.95 2.79
C GLY A 345 -9.95 -25.48 2.73
N SER A 346 -10.43 -26.06 1.63
CA SER A 346 -10.56 -27.50 1.41
C SER A 346 -9.32 -28.18 0.80
N LEU A 347 -8.34 -27.42 0.30
CA LEU A 347 -7.19 -27.98 -0.44
C LEU A 347 -6.31 -28.87 0.44
N ARG A 348 -6.22 -30.16 0.10
CA ARG A 348 -5.36 -31.16 0.76
C ARG A 348 -4.69 -32.02 -0.30
N PHE A 349 -3.40 -32.29 -0.12
CA PHE A 349 -2.63 -33.16 -1.02
C PHE A 349 -3.21 -34.59 -1.00
N GLY A 350 -3.25 -35.25 -2.15
CA GLY A 350 -3.88 -36.57 -2.33
C GLY A 350 -5.41 -36.58 -2.24
N HIS A 351 -6.07 -35.41 -2.11
CA HIS A 351 -7.51 -35.31 -1.97
C HIS A 351 -8.15 -34.51 -3.12
N PRO A 352 -9.43 -34.79 -3.44
CA PRO A 352 -10.16 -34.03 -4.44
C PRO A 352 -10.25 -32.54 -4.12
N ILE A 353 -10.08 -31.70 -5.13
CA ILE A 353 -10.29 -30.26 -5.08
C ILE A 353 -11.78 -29.93 -5.25
N ARG A 354 -12.22 -28.82 -4.64
CA ARG A 354 -13.58 -28.31 -4.83
C ARG A 354 -13.56 -27.01 -5.63
N VAL A 355 -14.13 -27.08 -6.84
CA VAL A 355 -14.37 -25.91 -7.70
C VAL A 355 -15.63 -25.19 -7.21
N THR A 356 -15.52 -23.89 -6.96
CA THR A 356 -16.63 -23.02 -6.53
C THR A 356 -17.20 -22.19 -7.67
N ALA A 357 -16.41 -21.91 -8.71
CA ALA A 357 -16.85 -21.31 -9.96
C ALA A 357 -15.94 -21.71 -11.14
N GLU A 358 -16.50 -21.76 -12.35
CA GLU A 358 -15.81 -22.06 -13.61
C GLU A 358 -16.23 -21.01 -14.64
N ALA A 359 -15.27 -20.53 -15.44
CA ALA A 359 -15.50 -19.57 -16.50
C ALA A 359 -14.63 -19.86 -17.73
N ALA A 360 -15.10 -19.44 -18.90
CA ALA A 360 -14.37 -19.49 -20.15
C ALA A 360 -14.05 -18.04 -20.58
N LEU A 361 -12.78 -17.68 -20.54
CA LEU A 361 -12.30 -16.32 -20.82
C LEU A 361 -12.03 -16.13 -22.32
N GLY A 362 -12.33 -14.93 -22.83
CA GLY A 362 -12.09 -14.54 -24.22
C GLY A 362 -12.59 -13.13 -24.49
N ASP A 363 -12.70 -12.76 -25.76
CA ASP A 363 -13.11 -11.42 -26.17
C ASP A 363 -14.48 -11.04 -25.57
N GLY A 364 -14.51 -9.96 -24.79
CA GLY A 364 -15.70 -9.49 -24.07
C GLY A 364 -16.20 -10.42 -22.95
N ARG A 365 -15.48 -11.49 -22.60
CA ARG A 365 -15.84 -12.47 -21.57
C ARG A 365 -14.75 -12.56 -20.53
N TRP A 366 -14.88 -11.76 -19.49
CA TRP A 366 -13.94 -11.69 -18.38
C TRP A 366 -14.65 -11.90 -17.04
N VAL A 367 -13.89 -12.30 -16.02
CA VAL A 367 -14.40 -12.51 -14.67
C VAL A 367 -13.85 -11.46 -13.71
N ASP A 368 -14.66 -11.09 -12.73
CA ASP A 368 -14.32 -10.11 -11.70
C ASP A 368 -13.97 -10.77 -10.35
N GLY A 369 -13.24 -10.01 -9.53
CA GLY A 369 -12.85 -10.39 -8.17
C GLY A 369 -11.68 -11.38 -8.11
N PRO A 370 -11.03 -11.50 -6.94
CA PRO A 370 -9.81 -12.29 -6.77
C PRO A 370 -10.06 -13.81 -6.72
N GLY A 371 -8.97 -14.59 -6.79
CA GLY A 371 -8.98 -16.03 -6.51
C GLY A 371 -9.26 -16.94 -7.72
N TRP A 372 -9.09 -16.44 -8.93
CA TRP A 372 -9.16 -17.24 -10.16
C TRP A 372 -7.79 -17.80 -10.53
N ILE A 373 -7.76 -19.07 -10.93
CA ILE A 373 -6.59 -19.74 -11.54
C ILE A 373 -6.93 -20.16 -12.96
N THR A 374 -5.93 -20.14 -13.84
CA THR A 374 -6.10 -20.42 -15.28
C THR A 374 -5.59 -21.80 -15.66
N GLY A 375 -6.21 -22.39 -16.67
CA GLY A 375 -5.75 -23.62 -17.30
C GLY A 375 -4.50 -23.34 -18.14
N LEU A 376 -3.46 -24.14 -17.94
CA LEU A 376 -2.17 -24.04 -18.64
C LEU A 376 -2.05 -25.10 -19.74
N GLY A 377 -3.20 -25.57 -20.23
CA GLY A 377 -3.30 -26.47 -21.36
C GLY A 377 -3.11 -27.94 -21.08
N TYR A 378 -2.82 -28.68 -22.14
CA TYR A 378 -2.95 -30.13 -22.16
C TYR A 378 -1.62 -30.84 -22.44
N SER A 379 -1.53 -32.09 -21.98
CA SER A 379 -0.45 -32.99 -22.36
C SER A 379 -0.40 -33.19 -23.88
N THR A 380 0.80 -33.34 -24.42
CA THR A 380 1.04 -33.69 -25.82
C THR A 380 1.55 -35.13 -25.95
N PRO A 381 1.58 -35.73 -27.16
CA PRO A 381 2.20 -37.03 -27.35
C PRO A 381 3.70 -37.07 -26.98
N ARG A 382 4.38 -35.92 -26.98
CA ARG A 382 5.82 -35.77 -26.70
C ARG A 382 6.14 -35.31 -25.27
N SER A 383 5.13 -34.85 -24.52
CA SER A 383 5.26 -34.35 -23.15
C SER A 383 3.95 -34.56 -22.40
N ARG A 384 3.94 -35.49 -21.44
CA ARG A 384 2.75 -35.85 -20.65
C ARG A 384 2.93 -35.43 -19.22
N VAL A 385 1.85 -34.89 -18.65
CA VAL A 385 1.73 -34.53 -17.25
C VAL A 385 0.79 -35.50 -16.56
N ARG A 386 1.26 -36.07 -15.46
CA ARG A 386 0.45 -36.81 -14.48
C ARG A 386 0.58 -36.16 -13.11
N VAL A 387 -0.36 -36.44 -12.22
CA VAL A 387 -0.38 -35.89 -10.86
C VAL A 387 -0.28 -37.06 -9.89
N VAL A 388 0.61 -36.96 -8.89
CA VAL A 388 0.88 -38.07 -7.96
C VAL A 388 0.71 -37.69 -6.50
N ASP A 389 0.49 -38.72 -5.66
CA ASP A 389 0.50 -38.61 -4.21
C ASP A 389 1.93 -38.61 -3.61
N ASP A 390 2.03 -38.55 -2.28
CA ASP A 390 3.30 -38.53 -1.54
C ASP A 390 4.10 -39.84 -1.70
N HIS A 391 3.50 -40.88 -2.29
CA HIS A 391 4.10 -42.17 -2.56
C HIS A 391 4.41 -42.39 -4.05
N GLY A 392 4.12 -41.39 -4.90
CA GLY A 392 4.35 -41.44 -6.34
C GLY A 392 3.25 -42.17 -7.12
N HIS A 393 2.12 -42.50 -6.51
CA HIS A 393 0.98 -43.12 -7.20
C HIS A 393 0.16 -42.07 -7.96
N ASP A 394 -0.28 -42.43 -9.16
CA ASP A 394 -1.15 -41.57 -9.97
C ASP A 394 -2.47 -41.27 -9.27
N LEU A 395 -2.83 -39.99 -9.27
CA LEU A 395 -4.07 -39.47 -8.75
C LEU A 395 -5.06 -39.19 -9.89
N PRO A 396 -6.37 -39.37 -9.65
CA PRO A 396 -7.38 -39.06 -10.64
C PRO A 396 -7.51 -37.54 -10.87
N ASP A 397 -8.13 -37.16 -11.99
CA ASP A 397 -8.54 -35.78 -12.26
C ASP A 397 -9.25 -35.14 -11.05
N ALA A 398 -9.07 -33.83 -10.93
CA ALA A 398 -9.53 -32.98 -9.85
C ALA A 398 -8.95 -33.35 -8.48
N THR A 399 -7.75 -33.93 -8.42
CA THR A 399 -7.06 -34.26 -7.15
C THR A 399 -5.74 -33.51 -7.07
N LEU A 400 -5.50 -32.84 -5.93
CA LEU A 400 -4.27 -32.08 -5.71
C LEU A 400 -3.09 -33.02 -5.43
N GLY A 401 -1.99 -32.88 -6.18
CA GLY A 401 -0.78 -33.67 -6.01
C GLY A 401 0.48 -33.01 -6.58
N GLU A 402 1.56 -33.77 -6.68
CA GLU A 402 2.81 -33.37 -7.34
C GLU A 402 2.67 -33.58 -8.84
N MET A 403 3.09 -32.60 -9.64
CA MET A 403 3.12 -32.75 -11.09
C MET A 403 4.36 -33.50 -11.54
N VAL A 404 4.16 -34.55 -12.32
CA VAL A 404 5.23 -35.36 -12.91
C VAL A 404 5.14 -35.28 -14.43
N VAL A 405 6.26 -34.93 -15.04
CA VAL A 405 6.40 -34.79 -16.49
C VAL A 405 7.17 -35.97 -17.05
N THR A 406 6.67 -36.53 -18.13
CA THR A 406 7.33 -37.60 -18.88
C THR A 406 7.37 -37.23 -20.36
N GLY A 407 8.48 -37.52 -21.04
CA GLY A 407 8.59 -37.26 -22.48
C GLY A 407 10.01 -36.97 -22.92
N ASP A 408 10.18 -36.90 -24.24
CA ASP A 408 11.50 -36.79 -24.89
C ASP A 408 12.18 -35.43 -24.64
N SER A 409 11.47 -34.45 -24.07
CA SER A 409 12.03 -33.15 -23.65
C SER A 409 12.56 -33.13 -22.22
N VAL A 410 12.37 -34.20 -21.43
CA VAL A 410 12.95 -34.29 -20.07
C VAL A 410 14.48 -34.36 -20.16
N ALA A 411 15.15 -33.47 -19.43
CA ALA A 411 16.59 -33.33 -19.43
C ALA A 411 17.31 -34.57 -18.87
N LEU A 412 18.62 -34.67 -19.12
CA LEU A 412 19.46 -35.79 -18.67
C LEU A 412 19.69 -35.81 -17.15
N GLY A 413 19.41 -34.69 -16.46
CA GLY A 413 19.73 -34.50 -15.04
C GLY A 413 20.52 -33.21 -14.80
N TYR A 414 21.08 -33.07 -13.59
CA TYR A 414 21.89 -31.91 -13.20
C TYR A 414 23.40 -32.23 -13.25
N THR A 415 24.24 -31.20 -13.33
CA THR A 415 25.70 -31.34 -13.14
C THR A 415 26.07 -31.54 -11.66
N GLY A 416 26.91 -32.55 -11.39
CA GLY A 416 27.65 -32.67 -10.13
C GLY A 416 27.01 -33.44 -8.96
N GLN A 417 25.84 -34.07 -9.09
CA GLN A 417 25.28 -34.95 -8.04
C GLN A 417 24.50 -36.15 -8.59
N GLU A 418 24.83 -37.34 -8.06
CA GLU A 418 23.91 -38.48 -8.01
C GLU A 418 22.76 -38.14 -7.04
N THR A 419 21.55 -38.47 -7.49
CA THR A 419 20.25 -38.21 -6.88
C THR A 419 20.13 -38.77 -5.46
N THR A 420 20.34 -37.97 -4.42
CA THR A 420 19.66 -38.10 -3.11
C THR A 420 19.92 -36.85 -2.29
N GLY A 421 18.91 -35.99 -2.10
CA GLY A 421 18.94 -34.97 -1.05
C GLY A 421 18.44 -33.59 -1.45
N SER A 422 17.19 -33.33 -1.08
CA SER A 422 16.66 -32.02 -0.65
C SER A 422 16.21 -30.95 -1.67
N SER A 423 16.28 -31.11 -3.00
CA SER A 423 15.52 -30.22 -3.91
C SER A 423 14.19 -30.84 -4.30
N GLY A 424 13.09 -30.06 -4.26
CA GLY A 424 11.76 -30.54 -4.65
C GLY A 424 11.69 -31.07 -6.09
N THR A 425 12.47 -30.50 -7.02
CA THR A 425 12.58 -31.00 -8.40
C THR A 425 13.64 -32.10 -8.51
N ARG A 426 13.30 -33.22 -9.15
CA ARG A 426 14.17 -34.39 -9.36
C ARG A 426 13.82 -35.11 -10.65
N ILE A 427 14.82 -35.72 -11.27
CA ILE A 427 14.64 -36.57 -12.45
C ILE A 427 15.01 -37.99 -12.03
N GLU A 428 14.03 -38.89 -12.04
CA GLU A 428 14.15 -40.27 -11.56
C GLU A 428 13.54 -41.21 -12.61
N GLY A 429 14.30 -42.22 -13.05
CA GLY A 429 13.79 -43.18 -14.04
C GLY A 429 13.40 -42.57 -15.40
N GLY A 430 13.91 -41.38 -15.75
CA GLY A 430 13.51 -40.64 -16.96
C GLY A 430 12.23 -39.82 -16.79
N GLU A 431 11.65 -39.79 -15.59
CA GLU A 431 10.51 -38.96 -15.24
C GLU A 431 10.97 -37.73 -14.45
N LEU A 432 10.39 -36.58 -14.76
CA LEU A 432 10.64 -35.33 -14.06
C LEU A 432 9.56 -35.10 -13.02
N PHE A 433 9.90 -35.30 -11.76
CA PHE A 433 9.11 -34.80 -10.65
C PHE A 433 9.43 -33.32 -10.49
N THR A 434 8.46 -32.49 -10.83
CA THR A 434 8.66 -31.04 -11.03
C THR A 434 8.90 -30.31 -9.72
N GLY A 435 8.42 -30.87 -8.60
CA GLY A 435 8.27 -30.14 -7.35
C GLY A 435 7.20 -29.05 -7.43
N ASP A 436 6.29 -29.08 -8.40
CA ASP A 436 5.15 -28.18 -8.53
C ASP A 436 3.87 -28.90 -8.07
N ALA A 437 3.06 -28.22 -7.24
CA ALA A 437 1.77 -28.68 -6.77
C ALA A 437 0.67 -28.23 -7.74
N GLY A 438 -0.15 -29.16 -8.17
CA GLY A 438 -1.21 -28.90 -9.13
C GLY A 438 -2.21 -30.04 -9.23
N PHE A 439 -3.12 -29.92 -10.18
CA PHE A 439 -4.11 -30.96 -10.49
C PHE A 439 -4.46 -30.91 -11.97
N LEU A 440 -5.00 -32.01 -12.48
CA LEU A 440 -5.66 -32.04 -13.79
C LEU A 440 -7.15 -31.75 -13.59
N TYR A 441 -7.79 -31.00 -14.47
CA TYR A 441 -9.24 -30.84 -14.48
C TYR A 441 -9.75 -30.99 -15.90
N ARG A 442 -10.46 -32.09 -16.18
CA ARG A 442 -10.87 -32.49 -17.55
C ARG A 442 -9.66 -32.64 -18.48
N GLY A 443 -8.56 -33.17 -17.94
CA GLY A 443 -7.29 -33.33 -18.63
C GLY A 443 -6.46 -32.06 -18.84
N GLU A 444 -6.95 -30.88 -18.43
CA GLU A 444 -6.21 -29.61 -18.47
C GLU A 444 -5.38 -29.41 -17.20
N VAL A 445 -4.18 -28.85 -17.34
CA VAL A 445 -3.23 -28.63 -16.24
C VAL A 445 -3.54 -27.34 -15.50
N PHE A 446 -3.64 -27.42 -14.16
CA PHE A 446 -3.72 -26.28 -13.25
C PHE A 446 -2.59 -26.35 -12.22
N VAL A 447 -1.77 -25.30 -12.15
CA VAL A 447 -0.63 -25.19 -11.22
C VAL A 447 -1.00 -24.23 -10.10
N LEU A 448 -0.79 -24.64 -8.84
CA LEU A 448 -0.99 -23.79 -7.66
C LEU A 448 0.31 -23.16 -7.14
N GLY A 449 1.46 -23.81 -7.35
CA GLY A 449 2.76 -23.28 -6.93
C GLY A 449 3.77 -24.39 -6.58
N ARG A 450 4.96 -24.02 -6.09
CA ARG A 450 6.04 -24.98 -5.80
C ARG A 450 5.93 -25.69 -4.45
N MET A 451 6.06 -27.01 -4.45
CA MET A 451 6.24 -27.86 -3.27
C MET A 451 7.53 -27.47 -2.53
N GLY A 452 7.47 -27.42 -1.20
CA GLY A 452 8.58 -26.94 -0.36
C GLY A 452 8.75 -25.42 -0.35
N THR A 453 8.05 -24.69 -1.23
CA THR A 453 7.76 -23.26 -1.05
C THR A 453 6.35 -23.07 -0.48
N SER A 454 5.87 -24.07 0.26
CA SER A 454 4.62 -24.02 0.99
C SER A 454 4.84 -24.48 2.42
N VAL A 455 4.23 -23.80 3.39
CA VAL A 455 4.24 -24.23 4.79
C VAL A 455 2.96 -25.01 5.06
N LYS A 456 3.06 -26.18 5.70
CA LYS A 456 1.89 -26.90 6.23
C LYS A 456 1.46 -26.24 7.54
N VAL A 457 0.28 -25.62 7.55
CA VAL A 457 -0.31 -24.94 8.71
C VAL A 457 -1.65 -25.59 9.03
N ARG A 458 -1.78 -26.22 10.21
CA ARG A 458 -3.03 -26.87 10.67
C ARG A 458 -3.63 -27.85 9.63
N GLY A 459 -2.76 -28.57 8.90
CA GLY A 459 -3.17 -29.51 7.85
C GLY A 459 -3.49 -28.90 6.49
N ARG A 460 -3.41 -27.57 6.32
CA ARG A 460 -3.54 -26.84 5.04
C ARG A 460 -2.16 -26.47 4.48
N SER A 461 -1.99 -26.48 3.16
CA SER A 461 -0.79 -25.95 2.49
C SER A 461 -0.95 -24.45 2.22
N VAL A 462 0.01 -23.63 2.67
CA VAL A 462 0.09 -22.18 2.39
C VAL A 462 1.24 -21.94 1.42
N PHE A 463 0.99 -21.46 0.21
CA PHE A 463 2.02 -21.25 -0.82
C PHE A 463 2.66 -19.85 -0.70
N MET A 464 3.99 -19.78 -0.82
CA MET A 464 4.75 -18.52 -0.71
C MET A 464 4.37 -17.52 -1.80
N GLU A 465 4.04 -17.98 -3.01
CA GLU A 465 3.66 -17.12 -4.14
C GLU A 465 2.29 -16.47 -3.93
N ASP A 466 1.33 -17.18 -3.32
CA ASP A 466 0.04 -16.61 -2.91
C ASP A 466 0.24 -15.52 -1.86
N LEU A 467 1.16 -15.74 -0.91
CA LEU A 467 1.54 -14.75 0.09
C LEU A 467 2.19 -13.54 -0.56
N GLU A 468 3.13 -13.73 -1.49
CA GLU A 468 3.77 -12.64 -2.23
C GLU A 468 2.76 -11.84 -3.04
N SER A 469 1.86 -12.49 -3.79
CA SER A 469 0.81 -11.82 -4.58
C SER A 469 -0.12 -11.02 -3.68
N ARG A 470 -0.54 -11.60 -2.55
CA ARG A 470 -1.42 -10.92 -1.59
C ARG A 470 -0.70 -9.75 -0.91
N ILE A 471 0.53 -9.94 -0.47
CA ILE A 471 1.33 -8.88 0.16
C ILE A 471 1.62 -7.79 -0.87
N ALA A 472 1.98 -8.12 -2.11
CA ALA A 472 2.19 -7.15 -3.17
C ALA A 472 0.95 -6.28 -3.40
N ARG A 473 -0.22 -6.93 -3.51
CA ARG A 473 -1.51 -6.26 -3.70
C ARG A 473 -1.88 -5.38 -2.50
N ASP A 474 -1.76 -5.91 -1.29
CA ASP A 474 -2.26 -5.28 -0.07
C ASP A 474 -1.27 -4.24 0.51
N THR A 475 0.02 -4.32 0.14
CA THR A 475 1.07 -3.34 0.54
C THR A 475 1.46 -2.36 -0.58
N GLY A 476 0.96 -2.56 -1.80
CA GLY A 476 1.33 -1.78 -2.99
C GLY A 476 2.77 -2.03 -3.49
N ILE A 477 3.51 -2.96 -2.88
CA ILE A 477 4.83 -3.33 -3.33
C ILE A 477 4.70 -4.14 -4.61
N THR A 478 5.44 -3.77 -5.66
CA THR A 478 5.52 -4.58 -6.87
C THR A 478 5.89 -6.02 -6.52
N LYS A 479 5.11 -7.02 -6.95
CA LYS A 479 5.38 -8.44 -6.70
C LYS A 479 6.81 -8.84 -7.02
N GLY A 480 7.37 -8.29 -8.09
CA GLY A 480 8.77 -8.42 -8.49
C GLY A 480 9.82 -7.86 -7.51
N LYS A 481 9.44 -7.26 -6.38
CA LYS A 481 10.32 -6.82 -5.27
C LYS A 481 10.15 -7.66 -4.00
N LEU A 482 9.29 -8.67 -4.00
CA LEU A 482 9.03 -9.55 -2.87
C LEU A 482 9.53 -10.97 -3.14
N ALA A 483 9.87 -11.68 -2.07
CA ALA A 483 10.12 -13.12 -2.10
C ALA A 483 9.84 -13.73 -0.72
N ALA A 484 8.82 -14.57 -0.60
CA ALA A 484 8.55 -15.34 0.61
C ALA A 484 9.28 -16.68 0.56
N VAL A 485 9.76 -17.13 1.71
CA VAL A 485 10.57 -18.34 1.87
C VAL A 485 10.05 -19.13 3.07
N ALA A 486 9.77 -20.42 2.86
CA ALA A 486 9.35 -21.31 3.94
C ALA A 486 10.53 -21.66 4.87
N LEU A 487 10.30 -21.57 6.18
CA LEU A 487 11.22 -22.00 7.24
C LEU A 487 10.77 -23.39 7.72
N THR A 488 11.31 -24.46 7.13
CA THR A 488 10.88 -25.85 7.39
C THR A 488 11.86 -26.67 8.25
N HIS A 489 13.05 -26.14 8.56
CA HIS A 489 14.10 -26.84 9.31
C HIS A 489 14.52 -26.11 10.61
N THR A 490 13.67 -25.22 11.11
CA THR A 490 13.83 -24.48 12.38
C THR A 490 13.02 -25.15 13.50
N THR A 491 13.33 -24.87 14.76
CA THR A 491 12.58 -25.38 15.95
C THR A 491 11.09 -25.04 15.90
N THR A 492 10.73 -23.94 15.23
CA THR A 492 9.35 -23.53 14.92
C THR A 492 9.20 -23.33 13.40
N PRO A 493 8.31 -24.06 12.70
CA PRO A 493 8.02 -23.83 11.29
C PRO A 493 7.44 -22.43 11.04
N GLY A 494 7.78 -21.79 9.91
CA GLY A 494 7.40 -20.40 9.66
C GLY A 494 7.67 -19.87 8.24
N VAL A 495 7.62 -18.55 8.05
CA VAL A 495 7.92 -17.87 6.78
C VAL A 495 8.86 -16.69 7.00
N ALA A 496 9.88 -16.58 6.17
CA ALA A 496 10.70 -15.39 6.01
C ALA A 496 10.29 -14.66 4.73
N LEU A 497 9.90 -13.39 4.82
CA LEU A 497 9.60 -12.55 3.67
C LEU A 497 10.77 -11.60 3.41
N PHE A 498 11.36 -11.70 2.23
CA PHE A 498 12.38 -10.80 1.73
C PHE A 498 11.74 -9.72 0.86
N ALA A 499 12.21 -8.48 0.99
CA ALA A 499 11.79 -7.40 0.12
C ALA A 499 12.92 -6.47 -0.31
N GLU A 500 12.97 -6.16 -1.61
CA GLU A 500 13.84 -5.16 -2.24
C GLU A 500 13.18 -3.78 -2.20
N THR A 501 12.84 -3.36 -1.00
CA THR A 501 12.27 -2.06 -0.72
C THR A 501 12.83 -1.58 0.61
N ALA A 502 12.91 -0.26 0.79
CA ALA A 502 13.32 0.29 2.07
C ALA A 502 12.40 -0.26 3.18
N PRO A 503 12.94 -0.54 4.38
CA PRO A 503 12.12 -0.79 5.56
C PRO A 503 11.03 0.27 5.65
N GLY A 504 9.82 -0.16 5.98
CA GLY A 504 8.67 0.71 6.12
C GLY A 504 7.48 -0.02 6.70
N ASP A 505 6.41 0.66 7.07
CA ASP A 505 5.26 0.00 7.70
C ASP A 505 4.52 -1.06 6.85
N TRP A 506 4.93 -1.27 5.59
CA TRP A 506 4.52 -2.46 4.85
C TRP A 506 4.99 -3.75 5.54
N ILE A 507 6.07 -3.69 6.35
CA ILE A 507 6.57 -4.79 7.18
C ILE A 507 5.49 -5.21 8.19
N GLY A 508 4.83 -4.25 8.85
CA GLY A 508 3.75 -4.54 9.79
C GLY A 508 2.57 -5.22 9.10
N GLU A 509 2.18 -4.71 7.93
CA GLU A 509 1.09 -5.27 7.13
C GLU A 509 1.42 -6.65 6.57
N ALA A 510 2.63 -6.82 6.05
CA ALA A 510 3.15 -8.12 5.62
C ALA A 510 3.18 -9.12 6.78
N ARG A 511 3.58 -8.71 8.00
CA ARG A 511 3.49 -9.57 9.20
C ARG A 511 2.06 -9.94 9.54
N ARG A 512 1.11 -9.01 9.40
CA ARG A 512 -0.32 -9.28 9.65
C ARG A 512 -0.88 -10.28 8.66
N ILE A 513 -0.57 -10.13 7.36
CA ILE A 513 -0.97 -11.07 6.30
C ILE A 513 -0.35 -12.45 6.55
N LEU A 514 0.95 -12.49 6.85
CA LEU A 514 1.66 -13.73 7.18
C LEU A 514 1.08 -14.41 8.42
N ARG A 515 0.81 -13.66 9.51
CA ARG A 515 0.19 -14.21 10.74
C ARG A 515 -1.27 -14.64 10.52
N GLY A 516 -2.03 -13.95 9.68
CA GLY A 516 -3.39 -14.34 9.33
C GLY A 516 -3.44 -15.69 8.60
N GLU A 517 -2.45 -15.96 7.75
CA GLU A 517 -2.36 -17.24 7.02
C GLU A 517 -1.68 -18.35 7.81
N LEU A 518 -0.67 -18.03 8.63
CA LEU A 518 0.15 -19.00 9.34
C LEU A 518 -0.34 -19.31 10.76
N GLY A 519 -1.08 -18.40 11.39
CA GLY A 519 -1.45 -18.48 12.80
C GLY A 519 -0.38 -17.93 13.76
N PRO A 520 -0.73 -17.76 15.06
CA PRO A 520 0.15 -17.09 16.04
C PRO A 520 1.32 -17.95 16.53
N ALA A 521 1.34 -19.26 16.24
CA ALA A 521 2.35 -20.20 16.74
C ALA A 521 3.49 -20.47 15.75
N GLN A 522 3.53 -19.75 14.63
CA GLN A 522 4.42 -19.97 13.50
C GLN A 522 5.38 -18.77 13.38
N ALA A 523 6.66 -19.04 13.08
CA ALA A 523 7.66 -17.98 12.99
C ALA A 523 7.38 -17.09 11.77
N VAL A 524 7.46 -15.77 11.96
CA VAL A 524 7.34 -14.79 10.88
C VAL A 524 8.52 -13.82 10.98
N THR A 525 9.41 -13.88 10.00
CA THR A 525 10.56 -12.98 9.89
C THR A 525 10.39 -12.16 8.62
N ILE A 526 10.72 -10.88 8.69
CA ILE A 526 10.77 -10.02 7.51
C ILE A 526 12.18 -9.51 7.38
N VAL A 527 12.68 -9.50 6.16
CA VAL A 527 14.04 -9.10 5.83
C VAL A 527 13.96 -8.11 4.68
N THR A 528 14.55 -6.94 4.86
CA THR A 528 14.54 -5.88 3.84
C THR A 528 15.94 -5.59 3.39
N GLY A 529 16.15 -5.38 2.11
CA GLY A 529 17.45 -5.05 1.56
C GLY A 529 17.38 -4.11 0.35
N PRO A 530 18.53 -3.58 -0.09
CA PRO A 530 18.62 -2.71 -1.25
C PRO A 530 18.18 -3.42 -2.54
N ARG A 531 17.94 -2.67 -3.62
CA ARG A 531 17.61 -3.25 -4.93
C ARG A 531 18.75 -4.18 -5.40
N GLY A 532 18.43 -5.42 -5.79
CA GLY A 532 19.40 -6.47 -6.13
C GLY A 532 19.70 -7.45 -5.00
N PHE A 533 19.20 -7.19 -3.77
CA PHE A 533 19.33 -8.04 -2.59
C PHE A 533 18.60 -9.38 -2.72
N ILE A 534 17.37 -9.38 -3.27
CA ILE A 534 16.69 -10.66 -3.52
C ILE A 534 17.43 -11.29 -4.69
N ARG A 535 18.15 -12.37 -4.37
CA ARG A 535 18.82 -13.15 -5.38
C ARG A 535 17.77 -13.68 -6.33
N ARG A 536 17.90 -13.29 -7.59
CA ARG A 536 17.04 -13.77 -8.67
C ARG A 536 17.83 -14.71 -9.55
N THR A 537 17.09 -15.64 -10.13
CA THR A 537 17.55 -16.41 -11.28
C THR A 537 17.83 -15.45 -12.45
N SER A 538 18.52 -15.93 -13.46
CA SER A 538 18.62 -15.25 -14.76
C SER A 538 17.24 -15.00 -15.43
N SER A 539 16.14 -15.58 -14.94
CA SER A 539 14.77 -15.32 -15.39
C SER A 539 14.04 -14.16 -14.70
N GLY A 540 14.61 -13.61 -13.62
CA GLY A 540 13.92 -12.67 -12.73
C GLY A 540 13.16 -13.30 -11.54
N LYS A 541 12.98 -14.63 -11.50
CA LYS A 541 12.36 -15.34 -10.37
C LYS A 541 13.25 -15.36 -9.10
N PRO A 542 12.70 -15.26 -7.87
CA PRO A 542 13.48 -15.35 -6.64
C PRO A 542 14.13 -16.73 -6.41
N ARG A 543 15.41 -16.76 -6.03
CA ARG A 543 16.16 -17.97 -5.64
C ARG A 543 15.80 -18.38 -4.20
N ARG A 544 14.54 -18.74 -3.93
CA ARG A 544 13.97 -18.86 -2.57
C ARG A 544 14.81 -19.63 -1.56
N ARG A 545 15.39 -20.78 -1.91
CA ARG A 545 16.22 -21.52 -0.96
C ARG A 545 17.68 -21.03 -0.90
N HIS A 546 18.16 -20.29 -1.89
CA HIS A 546 19.40 -19.51 -1.72
C HIS A 546 19.17 -18.43 -0.68
N MET A 547 18.05 -17.70 -0.79
CA MET A 547 17.63 -16.73 0.22
C MET A 547 17.46 -17.40 1.59
N TRP A 548 16.90 -18.61 1.65
CA TRP A 548 16.85 -19.41 2.88
C TRP A 548 18.23 -19.73 3.47
N GLN A 549 19.20 -20.16 2.65
CA GLN A 549 20.55 -20.47 3.11
C GLN A 549 21.31 -19.22 3.55
N LEU A 550 21.23 -18.13 2.78
CA LEU A 550 21.82 -16.85 3.15
C LEU A 550 21.26 -16.36 4.49
N TYR A 551 19.95 -16.51 4.70
CA TYR A 551 19.31 -16.22 5.98
C TYR A 551 19.76 -17.15 7.11
N ARG A 552 19.81 -18.47 6.87
CA ARG A 552 20.25 -19.47 7.87
C ARG A 552 21.72 -19.30 8.27
N ASP A 553 22.58 -19.01 7.30
CA ASP A 553 24.03 -18.88 7.49
C ASP A 553 24.43 -17.45 7.91
N ASN A 554 23.43 -16.57 8.18
CA ASN A 554 23.54 -15.15 8.54
C ASN A 554 24.42 -14.33 7.57
N ASN A 555 24.35 -14.67 6.28
CA ASN A 555 25.15 -14.10 5.21
C ASN A 555 24.28 -13.27 4.26
N LEU A 556 23.71 -12.19 4.78
CA LEU A 556 22.81 -11.28 4.05
C LEU A 556 23.35 -9.84 4.10
N ASP A 557 24.33 -9.53 3.26
CA ASP A 557 24.95 -8.21 3.21
C ASP A 557 23.95 -7.10 2.86
N GLY A 558 23.90 -6.06 3.68
CA GLY A 558 22.98 -4.92 3.53
C GLY A 558 21.51 -5.24 3.85
N ALA A 559 21.22 -6.40 4.42
CA ALA A 559 19.88 -6.77 4.85
C ALA A 559 19.62 -6.33 6.29
N ILE A 560 18.41 -5.83 6.53
CA ILE A 560 17.89 -5.55 7.86
C ILE A 560 16.89 -6.66 8.18
N VAL A 561 17.26 -7.51 9.14
CA VAL A 561 16.37 -8.53 9.70
C VAL A 561 15.50 -7.87 10.75
N HIS A 562 14.21 -8.00 10.59
CA HIS A 562 13.23 -7.56 11.56
C HIS A 562 12.83 -8.81 12.34
N ASP A 563 13.35 -9.01 13.55
CA ASP A 563 12.94 -10.08 14.48
C ASP A 563 12.17 -9.50 15.68
N VAL A 564 11.31 -10.32 16.29
CA VAL A 564 10.48 -9.97 17.44
C VAL A 564 11.08 -10.68 18.64
N ASP A 565 11.97 -10.02 19.38
CA ASP A 565 12.32 -10.35 20.77
C ASP A 565 13.27 -9.25 21.28
N ASP A 566 12.74 -8.24 22.00
CA ASP A 566 13.49 -7.41 22.98
C ASP A 566 12.64 -6.30 23.64
N LEU A 567 11.34 -6.52 23.88
CA LEU A 567 10.52 -5.54 24.63
C LEU A 567 9.69 -6.11 25.79
N GLU A 568 9.87 -7.38 26.13
CA GLU A 568 9.27 -7.95 27.34
C GLU A 568 10.39 -8.54 28.21
N HIS A 569 10.44 -8.13 29.49
CA HIS A 569 11.34 -8.55 30.58
C HIS A 569 12.43 -7.59 31.08
N ALA A 570 12.15 -6.29 31.21
CA ALA A 570 12.84 -5.47 32.23
C ALA A 570 12.01 -5.48 33.52
N THR A 571 12.38 -6.37 34.45
CA THR A 571 11.81 -6.42 35.79
C THR A 571 12.04 -5.12 36.55
N ASP A 572 10.95 -4.67 37.14
CA ASP A 572 10.74 -3.55 38.03
C ASP A 572 11.51 -3.73 39.34
N THR A 573 12.62 -3.00 39.56
CA THR A 573 13.14 -2.73 40.93
C THR A 573 14.15 -1.59 41.08
N ASP A 574 14.62 -0.87 40.04
CA ASP A 574 15.51 0.29 40.25
C ASP A 574 15.32 1.37 39.16
N LYS A 575 14.31 2.23 39.31
CA LYS A 575 14.15 3.42 38.45
C LYS A 575 14.23 4.70 39.30
N PRO A 576 15.15 5.63 38.98
CA PRO A 576 15.15 6.97 39.58
C PRO A 576 13.88 7.75 39.20
N GLY A 577 13.52 8.75 40.00
CA GLY A 577 12.28 9.52 39.84
C GLY A 577 12.18 10.28 38.52
N LEU A 578 10.94 10.64 38.12
CA LEU A 578 10.62 11.37 36.89
C LEU A 578 11.55 12.58 36.60
N PRO A 579 11.99 13.40 37.58
CA PRO A 579 12.85 14.57 37.33
C PRO A 579 14.26 14.23 36.82
N ASP A 580 14.91 13.21 37.36
CA ASP A 580 16.25 12.80 36.94
C ASP A 580 16.20 12.19 35.53
N ARG A 581 15.17 11.37 35.30
CA ARG A 581 14.91 10.76 33.99
C ARG A 581 14.49 11.79 32.94
N LEU A 582 13.82 12.88 33.32
CA LEU A 582 13.40 13.96 32.42
C LEU A 582 14.59 14.71 31.82
N HIS A 583 15.64 14.98 32.62
CA HIS A 583 16.86 15.64 32.13
C HIS A 583 17.63 14.73 31.16
N GLU A 584 17.75 13.44 31.47
CA GLU A 584 18.39 12.48 30.55
C GLU A 584 17.64 12.34 29.22
N LEU A 585 16.30 12.26 29.28
CA LEU A 585 15.46 12.21 28.09
C LEU A 585 15.54 13.51 27.30
N LEU A 586 15.58 14.66 27.98
CA LEU A 586 15.77 15.96 27.34
C LEU A 586 17.12 16.03 26.61
N ASP A 587 18.22 15.68 27.26
CA ASP A 587 19.57 15.74 26.69
C ASP A 587 19.67 14.89 25.41
N ARG A 588 19.11 13.69 25.44
CA ARG A 588 19.06 12.80 24.27
C ARG A 588 18.14 13.33 23.18
N ALA A 589 16.98 13.86 23.54
CA ALA A 589 16.02 14.39 22.60
C ALA A 589 16.59 15.63 21.86
N LEU A 590 17.25 16.54 22.58
CA LEU A 590 17.94 17.69 22.00
C LEU A 590 19.15 17.31 21.14
N GLY A 591 19.81 16.19 21.43
CA GLY A 591 20.87 15.64 20.57
C GLY A 591 20.37 15.12 19.21
N MET A 592 19.06 14.97 19.04
CA MET A 592 18.43 14.41 17.83
C MET A 592 17.65 15.45 17.01
N VAL A 593 17.58 16.71 17.46
CA VAL A 593 16.89 17.79 16.76
C VAL A 593 17.78 19.03 16.61
N ALA A 594 17.53 19.82 15.58
CA ALA A 594 18.21 21.10 15.43
C ALA A 594 17.68 22.09 16.49
N VAL A 595 18.55 22.52 17.40
CA VAL A 595 18.23 23.51 18.43
C VAL A 595 18.81 24.86 18.01
N PRO A 596 17.98 25.90 17.76
CA PRO A 596 18.49 27.22 17.43
C PRO A 596 19.42 27.75 18.54
N PRO A 597 20.56 28.39 18.20
CA PRO A 597 21.48 28.92 19.20
C PRO A 597 20.78 29.92 20.13
N GLY A 598 21.02 29.80 21.44
CA GLY A 598 20.43 30.69 22.43
C GLY A 598 18.95 30.41 22.74
N SER A 599 18.43 29.21 22.42
CA SER A 599 17.06 28.83 22.80
C SER A 599 16.94 28.51 24.30
N ALA A 600 15.82 28.88 24.91
CA ALA A 600 15.38 28.30 26.18
C ALA A 600 14.60 27.00 25.94
N VAL A 601 14.54 26.13 26.94
CA VAL A 601 13.73 24.91 26.91
C VAL A 601 12.82 24.85 28.12
N VAL A 602 11.53 24.71 27.87
CA VAL A 602 10.51 24.55 28.90
C VAL A 602 9.78 23.21 28.72
N PHE A 603 9.32 22.64 29.83
CA PHE A 603 8.52 21.43 29.91
C PHE A 603 7.06 21.80 30.14
N GLU A 604 6.19 21.36 29.25
CA GLU A 604 4.76 21.72 29.23
C GLU A 604 3.86 20.48 29.19
N GLY A 605 2.54 20.68 29.15
CA GLY A 605 1.57 19.60 28.99
C GLY A 605 1.17 18.87 30.28
N SER A 606 0.42 17.78 30.12
CA SER A 606 -0.28 17.10 31.23
C SER A 606 0.62 16.57 32.35
N LEU A 607 1.87 16.18 32.05
CA LEU A 607 2.84 15.75 33.06
C LEU A 607 3.45 16.95 33.82
N ALA A 608 3.63 18.10 33.16
CA ALA A 608 4.10 19.32 33.81
C ALA A 608 3.08 19.85 34.84
N GLU A 609 1.79 19.58 34.60
CA GLU A 609 0.70 19.99 35.50
C GLU A 609 0.27 18.92 36.52
N GLY A 610 0.84 17.72 36.44
CA GLY A 610 0.60 16.65 37.41
C GLY A 610 -0.64 15.78 37.15
N PHE A 611 -1.15 15.71 35.92
CA PHE A 611 -2.24 14.79 35.53
C PHE A 611 -1.80 13.55 34.76
N GLY A 612 -0.63 13.59 34.11
CA GLY A 612 -0.17 12.50 33.25
C GLY A 612 0.15 11.18 33.98
N ASN A 613 0.28 10.11 33.20
CA ASN A 613 0.60 8.75 33.66
C ASN A 613 1.81 8.18 32.88
N ASP A 614 2.11 6.90 33.08
CA ASP A 614 3.25 6.24 32.42
C ASP A 614 3.13 6.08 30.89
N GLY A 615 1.98 6.36 30.31
CA GLY A 615 1.77 6.45 28.87
C GLY A 615 1.65 7.89 28.35
N SER A 616 1.71 8.90 29.20
CA SER A 616 1.64 10.30 28.77
C SER A 616 2.91 10.76 28.07
N ASP A 617 2.71 11.65 27.09
CA ASP A 617 3.77 12.30 26.34
C ASP A 617 4.63 13.20 27.21
N ILE A 618 5.88 13.34 26.78
CA ILE A 618 6.80 14.34 27.32
C ILE A 618 6.87 15.50 26.31
N ASP A 619 6.22 16.63 26.63
CA ASP A 619 6.20 17.82 25.78
C ASP A 619 7.31 18.81 26.18
N PHE A 620 8.23 19.09 25.25
CA PHE A 620 9.21 20.17 25.35
C PHE A 620 8.89 21.30 24.38
N LEU A 621 8.99 22.54 24.84
CA LEU A 621 8.91 23.74 24.00
C LEU A 621 10.27 24.45 24.00
N LEU A 622 10.86 24.55 22.81
CA LEU A 622 12.04 25.34 22.49
C LEU A 622 11.61 26.77 22.17
N ILE A 623 12.13 27.72 22.92
CA ILE A 623 11.87 29.15 22.71
C ILE A 623 13.14 29.77 22.14
N ALA A 624 13.12 30.05 20.84
CA ALA A 624 14.27 30.55 20.11
C ALA A 624 14.27 32.09 19.98
N PRO A 625 15.45 32.72 19.95
CA PRO A 625 15.55 34.13 19.58
C PRO A 625 15.23 34.30 18.08
N GLY A 626 14.40 35.29 17.71
CA GLY A 626 14.04 35.52 16.30
C GLY A 626 12.69 36.21 16.07
N ASP A 627 12.32 36.35 14.79
CA ASP A 627 11.07 36.96 14.31
C ASP A 627 9.95 35.93 14.10
N GLU A 628 8.86 36.30 13.43
CA GLU A 628 7.64 35.49 13.33
C GLU A 628 7.73 34.29 12.36
N GLN A 629 8.84 34.09 11.65
CA GLN A 629 8.93 33.13 10.54
C GLN A 629 9.42 31.71 10.93
N MET A 630 9.53 31.41 12.22
CA MET A 630 9.99 30.09 12.68
C MET A 630 8.94 28.99 12.41
N PRO A 631 9.33 27.86 11.78
CA PRO A 631 8.42 26.73 11.55
C PRO A 631 8.00 26.08 12.87
N THR A 632 6.73 25.68 12.94
CA THR A 632 6.02 25.43 14.19
C THR A 632 5.70 23.97 14.48
N LEU A 633 5.98 23.05 13.55
CA LEU A 633 5.59 21.64 13.71
C LEU A 633 6.37 20.93 14.83
N PRO A 634 5.68 20.14 15.66
CA PRO A 634 6.32 19.33 16.66
C PRO A 634 7.18 18.23 16.02
N THR A 635 8.41 18.11 16.51
CA THR A 635 9.24 16.93 16.25
C THR A 635 8.89 15.85 17.27
N VAL A 636 8.31 14.75 16.81
CA VAL A 636 7.97 13.60 17.65
C VAL A 636 9.12 12.58 17.62
N LEU A 637 9.65 12.28 18.79
CA LEU A 637 10.71 11.30 19.02
C LEU A 637 10.17 10.15 19.88
N PHE A 638 10.72 8.95 19.68
CA PHE A 638 10.43 7.79 20.51
C PHE A 638 11.72 7.38 21.23
N LEU A 639 11.83 7.68 22.53
CA LEU A 639 13.00 7.39 23.36
C LEU A 639 12.59 6.57 24.58
N ASP A 640 13.28 5.45 24.81
CA ASP A 640 13.08 4.55 25.95
C ASP A 640 11.62 4.13 26.19
N GLY A 641 10.90 3.87 25.09
CA GLY A 641 9.49 3.50 25.11
C GLY A 641 8.53 4.65 25.45
N ARG A 642 8.99 5.90 25.37
CA ARG A 642 8.18 7.12 25.57
C ARG A 642 8.13 7.94 24.28
N ARG A 643 6.97 8.54 24.03
CA ARG A 643 6.78 9.58 23.02
C ARG A 643 7.20 10.93 23.61
N ILE A 644 8.10 11.61 22.92
CA ILE A 644 8.61 12.93 23.27
C ILE A 644 8.27 13.88 22.15
N GLU A 645 7.59 14.97 22.46
CA GLU A 645 7.20 15.99 21.50
C GLU A 645 8.05 17.24 21.72
N ILE A 646 8.73 17.73 20.68
CA ILE A 646 9.53 18.97 20.75
C ILE A 646 8.94 20.00 19.80
N ARG A 647 8.40 21.09 20.35
CA ARG A 647 7.89 22.24 19.59
C ARG A 647 8.93 23.36 19.60
N THR A 648 9.01 24.14 18.52
CA THR A 648 9.86 25.35 18.48
C THR A 648 8.99 26.57 18.21
N ARG A 649 9.21 27.65 18.97
CA ARG A 649 8.58 28.95 18.78
C ARG A 649 9.60 30.07 18.94
N SER A 650 9.41 31.17 18.22
CA SER A 650 10.20 32.36 18.48
C SER A 650 9.64 33.16 19.66
N HIS A 651 10.52 33.86 20.34
CA HIS A 651 10.14 34.81 21.40
C HIS A 651 9.16 35.90 20.90
N THR A 652 9.21 36.27 19.62
CA THR A 652 8.29 37.24 19.01
C THR A 652 6.89 36.64 18.80
N GLN A 653 6.80 35.40 18.31
CA GLN A 653 5.53 34.69 18.12
C GLN A 653 4.78 34.53 19.46
N LEU A 654 5.48 34.09 20.51
CA LEU A 654 4.86 33.93 21.84
C LEU A 654 4.35 35.27 22.39
N ARG A 655 5.11 36.35 22.21
CA ARG A 655 4.68 37.70 22.59
C ARG A 655 3.41 38.12 21.87
N HIS A 656 3.35 37.95 20.54
CA HIS A 656 2.17 38.27 19.75
C HIS A 656 0.95 37.47 20.21
N GLN A 657 1.10 36.16 20.41
CA GLN A 657 0.02 35.29 20.89
C GLN A 657 -0.52 35.73 22.26
N LEU A 658 0.37 36.04 23.21
CA LEU A 658 -0.03 36.52 24.54
C LEU A 658 -0.72 37.89 24.46
N GLN A 659 -0.24 38.79 23.60
CA GLN A 659 -0.87 40.11 23.38
C GLN A 659 -2.24 40.00 22.70
N GLN A 660 -2.39 39.09 21.73
CA GLN A 660 -3.66 38.81 21.06
C GLN A 660 -4.66 38.20 22.05
N ALA A 661 -4.23 37.26 22.89
CA ALA A 661 -5.08 36.72 23.93
C ALA A 661 -5.51 37.82 24.93
N ALA A 662 -4.58 38.70 25.32
CA ALA A 662 -4.85 39.83 26.20
C ALA A 662 -5.82 40.88 25.60
N SER A 663 -5.89 41.01 24.27
CA SER A 663 -6.80 41.94 23.59
C SER A 663 -8.25 41.43 23.52
N GLY A 664 -8.48 40.13 23.78
CA GLY A 664 -9.79 39.49 23.75
C GLY A 664 -10.20 38.91 22.40
N GLU A 665 -9.35 38.97 21.37
CA GLU A 665 -9.54 38.27 20.10
C GLU A 665 -9.05 36.82 20.21
N VAL A 666 -9.86 35.99 20.85
CA VAL A 666 -9.48 34.63 21.25
C VAL A 666 -10.28 33.52 20.58
N ASP A 667 -9.57 32.46 20.24
CA ASP A 667 -10.14 31.14 19.96
C ASP A 667 -9.53 30.08 20.89
N GLU A 668 -10.07 28.86 20.83
CA GLU A 668 -9.66 27.76 21.72
C GLU A 668 -8.17 27.41 21.60
N ASP A 669 -7.64 27.48 20.38
CA ASP A 669 -6.31 27.03 20.05
C ASP A 669 -5.25 28.03 20.53
N LEU A 670 -5.52 29.33 20.35
CA LEU A 670 -4.73 30.40 20.95
C LEU A 670 -4.72 30.29 22.49
N LEU A 671 -5.87 30.04 23.12
CA LEU A 671 -5.96 29.88 24.57
C LEU A 671 -5.14 28.66 25.05
N ASN A 672 -5.22 27.52 24.37
CA ASN A 672 -4.43 26.34 24.71
C ASN A 672 -2.93 26.59 24.59
N ARG A 673 -2.49 27.31 23.54
CA ARG A 673 -1.07 27.69 23.33
C ARG A 673 -0.57 28.61 24.44
N CYS A 674 -1.33 29.65 24.80
CA CYS A 674 -0.99 30.53 25.92
C CYS A 674 -0.92 29.78 27.25
N HIS A 675 -1.90 28.91 27.52
CA HIS A 675 -1.96 28.11 28.73
C HIS A 675 -0.71 27.25 28.92
N ARG A 676 -0.35 26.43 27.91
CA ARG A 676 0.80 25.52 27.96
C ARG A 676 2.10 26.25 28.31
N PHE A 677 2.34 27.42 27.72
CA PHE A 677 3.52 28.24 28.00
C PHE A 677 3.49 28.87 29.41
N LEU A 678 2.35 29.44 29.83
CA LEU A 678 2.23 30.12 31.12
C LEU A 678 2.51 29.18 32.30
N HIS A 679 2.10 27.91 32.19
CA HIS A 679 2.28 26.87 33.21
C HIS A 679 3.54 26.01 33.03
N ALA A 680 4.37 26.27 32.01
CA ALA A 680 5.54 25.45 31.73
C ALA A 680 6.65 25.57 32.80
N THR A 681 7.37 24.48 33.05
CA THR A 681 8.55 24.48 33.92
C THR A 681 9.81 24.75 33.10
N VAL A 682 10.63 25.72 33.50
CA VAL A 682 11.91 26.00 32.80
C VAL A 682 12.92 24.90 33.14
N LEU A 683 13.34 24.14 32.13
CA LEU A 683 14.37 23.10 32.28
C LEU A 683 15.76 23.61 31.90
N ARG A 684 15.85 24.45 30.86
CA ARG A 684 17.10 25.10 30.44
C ARG A 684 16.84 26.57 30.16
N PRO A 685 17.39 27.50 30.95
CA PRO A 685 17.21 28.93 30.71
C PRO A 685 17.94 29.34 29.42
N GLY A 686 17.29 30.21 28.65
CA GLY A 686 17.93 30.91 27.52
C GLY A 686 18.86 32.02 28.00
N PRO A 687 19.56 32.71 27.08
CA PRO A 687 20.35 33.89 27.41
C PRO A 687 19.47 35.01 27.99
N GLU A 688 20.05 35.91 28.79
CA GLU A 688 19.31 36.94 29.57
C GLU A 688 18.35 37.81 28.73
N HIS A 689 18.57 37.94 27.41
CA HIS A 689 17.73 38.74 26.52
C HIS A 689 16.46 38.03 26.01
N LEU A 690 16.24 36.75 26.34
CA LEU A 690 15.05 35.98 25.95
C LEU A 690 13.88 36.12 26.96
N ASP A 691 14.04 36.98 27.97
CA ASP A 691 13.08 37.41 29.01
C ASP A 691 11.74 36.63 29.09
N LEU A 692 11.80 35.41 29.62
CA LEU A 692 10.63 34.54 29.77
C LEU A 692 9.65 35.06 30.83
N ASP A 693 10.17 35.71 31.87
CA ASP A 693 9.33 36.29 32.93
C ASP A 693 8.56 37.50 32.38
N GLY A 694 9.21 38.37 31.59
CA GLY A 694 8.54 39.46 30.89
C GLY A 694 7.50 39.01 29.87
N LEU A 695 7.66 37.83 29.24
CA LEU A 695 6.59 37.22 28.44
C LEU A 695 5.39 36.84 29.31
N ARG A 696 5.60 36.18 30.45
CA ARG A 696 4.53 35.78 31.38
C ARG A 696 3.79 36.99 31.96
N GLU A 697 4.49 38.11 32.17
CA GLU A 697 3.89 39.36 32.63
C GLU A 697 2.93 40.00 31.62
N LEU A 698 3.02 39.67 30.32
CA LEU A 698 2.10 40.18 29.30
C LEU A 698 0.67 39.66 29.48
N LEU A 699 0.52 38.49 30.09
CA LEU A 699 -0.77 37.86 30.34
C LEU A 699 -0.74 37.17 31.72
N PRO A 700 -0.92 37.93 32.81
CA PRO A 700 -0.92 37.38 34.16
C PRO A 700 -1.97 36.28 34.32
N HIS A 701 -1.67 35.26 35.13
CA HIS A 701 -2.56 34.11 35.35
C HIS A 701 -4.01 34.50 35.67
N ALA A 702 -4.22 35.48 36.56
CA ALA A 702 -5.57 35.92 36.92
C ALA A 702 -6.36 36.54 35.75
N ASP A 703 -5.67 37.20 34.80
CA ASP A 703 -6.31 37.73 33.59
C ASP A 703 -6.61 36.61 32.60
N PHE A 704 -5.68 35.65 32.46
CA PHE A 704 -5.87 34.47 31.63
C PHE A 704 -7.06 33.62 32.11
N ASP A 705 -7.15 33.34 33.42
CA ASP A 705 -8.27 32.62 34.06
C ASP A 705 -9.61 33.26 33.71
N ARG A 706 -9.70 34.59 33.82
CA ARG A 706 -10.90 35.36 33.50
C ARG A 706 -11.27 35.28 32.01
N ILE A 707 -10.29 35.35 31.12
CA ILE A 707 -10.50 35.24 29.68
C ILE A 707 -11.03 33.85 29.32
N VAL A 708 -10.38 32.78 29.81
CA VAL A 708 -10.77 31.39 29.56
C VAL A 708 -12.16 31.10 30.12
N ALA A 709 -12.45 31.55 31.35
CA ALA A 709 -13.77 31.40 31.97
C ALA A 709 -14.87 32.11 31.17
N GLY A 710 -14.62 33.36 30.75
CA GLY A 710 -15.58 34.13 29.96
C GLY A 710 -15.85 33.50 28.58
N TRP A 711 -14.79 32.99 27.94
CA TRP A 711 -14.88 32.36 26.63
C TRP A 711 -15.69 31.06 26.67
N TRP A 712 -15.44 30.16 27.65
CA TRP A 712 -16.23 28.95 27.83
C TRP A 712 -17.68 29.25 28.23
N ALA A 713 -17.92 30.28 29.05
CA ALA A 713 -19.27 30.67 29.44
C ALA A 713 -20.11 31.13 28.23
N GLU A 714 -19.52 31.86 27.29
CA GLU A 714 -20.23 32.28 26.08
C GLU A 714 -20.56 31.09 25.17
N ARG A 715 -19.62 30.15 24.99
CA ARG A 715 -19.88 28.96 24.20
C ARG A 715 -20.94 28.05 24.83
N ALA A 716 -20.91 27.89 26.16
CA ALA A 716 -21.96 27.22 26.92
C ALA A 716 -23.33 27.86 26.66
N ARG A 717 -23.42 29.21 26.69
CA ARG A 717 -24.66 29.91 26.33
C ARG A 717 -25.13 29.58 24.92
N HIS A 718 -24.25 29.58 23.92
CA HIS A 718 -24.63 29.24 22.55
C HIS A 718 -25.14 27.80 22.42
N ALA A 719 -24.46 26.82 23.02
CA ALA A 719 -24.87 25.41 23.02
C ALA A 719 -26.23 25.20 23.70
N LEU A 720 -26.43 25.79 24.89
CA LEU A 720 -27.70 25.70 25.63
C LEU A 720 -28.86 26.39 24.90
N ARG A 721 -28.63 27.57 24.30
CA ARG A 721 -29.64 28.26 23.49
C ARG A 721 -30.04 27.46 22.24
N TYR A 722 -29.07 26.74 21.65
CA TYR A 722 -29.32 25.85 20.53
C TYR A 722 -30.11 24.61 20.94
N ALA A 723 -29.82 24.04 22.11
CA ALA A 723 -30.60 22.96 22.70
C ALA A 723 -32.07 23.36 22.89
N VAL A 724 -32.34 24.58 23.41
CA VAL A 724 -33.71 25.12 23.53
C VAL A 724 -34.40 25.21 22.16
N ALA A 725 -33.67 25.64 21.12
CA ALA A 725 -34.21 25.70 19.76
C ALA A 725 -34.56 24.31 19.20
N LEU A 726 -33.64 23.34 19.31
CA LEU A 726 -33.85 21.96 18.86
C LEU A 726 -34.97 21.25 19.62
N HIS A 727 -35.07 21.49 20.93
CA HIS A 727 -36.12 20.92 21.76
C HIS A 727 -37.50 21.39 21.29
N ALA A 728 -37.65 22.68 20.99
CA ALA A 728 -38.89 23.23 20.45
C ALA A 728 -39.21 22.73 19.03
N LEU A 729 -38.20 22.39 18.24
CA LEU A 729 -38.36 21.80 16.89
C LEU A 729 -38.77 20.32 16.91
N GLY A 730 -38.79 19.68 18.09
CA GLY A 730 -39.14 18.26 18.27
C GLY A 730 -37.94 17.32 18.22
N GLU A 731 -36.72 17.85 18.17
CA GLU A 731 -35.47 17.08 18.07
C GLU A 731 -34.92 16.79 19.48
N HIS A 732 -35.70 16.08 20.30
CA HIS A 732 -35.46 15.96 21.75
C HIS A 732 -34.13 15.29 22.11
N ASP A 733 -33.73 14.23 21.39
CA ASP A 733 -32.46 13.54 21.63
C ASP A 733 -31.25 14.46 21.35
N GLU A 734 -31.28 15.16 20.21
CA GLU A 734 -30.23 16.09 19.81
C GLU A 734 -30.17 17.30 20.74
N ALA A 735 -31.33 17.81 21.16
CA ALA A 735 -31.43 18.87 22.14
C ALA A 735 -30.84 18.48 23.50
N GLY A 736 -31.14 17.27 24.00
CA GLY A 736 -30.58 16.77 25.24
C GLY A 736 -29.06 16.59 25.18
N ALA A 737 -28.53 16.19 24.03
CA ALA A 737 -27.09 16.04 23.82
C ALA A 737 -26.37 17.40 23.75
N TRP A 738 -26.94 18.39 23.04
CA TRP A 738 -26.43 19.77 23.05
C TRP A 738 -26.53 20.44 24.42
N ALA A 739 -27.57 20.13 25.19
CA ALA A 739 -27.71 20.63 26.55
C ALA A 739 -26.59 20.09 27.46
N ARG A 740 -26.28 18.80 27.36
CA ARG A 740 -25.19 18.17 28.10
C ARG A 740 -23.82 18.71 27.72
N ASP A 741 -23.56 18.94 26.43
CA ASP A 741 -22.34 19.61 25.97
C ASP A 741 -22.27 21.06 26.48
N GLY A 742 -23.37 21.81 26.42
CA GLY A 742 -23.46 23.15 27.00
C GLY A 742 -23.19 23.17 28.51
N LEU A 743 -23.68 22.18 29.25
CA LEU A 743 -23.38 22.01 30.68
C LEU A 743 -21.89 21.67 30.90
N LEU A 744 -21.30 20.78 30.10
CA LEU A 744 -19.86 20.48 30.15
C LEU A 744 -19.04 21.77 29.96
N GLN A 745 -19.42 22.61 29.02
CA GLN A 745 -18.75 23.90 28.78
C GLN A 745 -18.97 24.89 29.95
N ALA A 746 -20.13 24.88 30.58
CA ALA A 746 -20.38 25.65 31.81
C ALA A 746 -19.48 25.18 32.96
N VAL A 747 -19.25 23.86 33.10
CA VAL A 747 -18.30 23.31 34.08
C VAL A 747 -16.87 23.77 33.78
N LYS A 748 -16.45 23.78 32.50
CA LYS A 748 -15.12 24.30 32.11
C LYS A 748 -14.97 25.79 32.43
N ALA A 749 -15.99 26.58 32.16
CA ALA A 749 -16.02 28.01 32.52
C ALA A 749 -15.86 28.21 34.03
N TRP A 750 -16.60 27.40 34.81
CA TRP A 750 -16.55 27.43 36.26
C TRP A 750 -15.17 27.01 36.80
N LEU A 751 -14.56 25.95 36.27
CA LEU A 751 -13.20 25.51 36.61
C LEU A 751 -12.15 26.59 36.36
N ALA A 752 -12.18 27.21 35.17
CA ALA A 752 -11.27 28.30 34.83
C ALA A 752 -11.42 29.48 35.80
N GLY A 753 -12.66 29.80 36.23
CA GLY A 753 -12.93 30.80 37.25
C GLY A 753 -12.38 30.47 38.65
N HIS A 754 -11.96 29.22 38.89
CA HIS A 754 -11.36 28.74 40.13
C HIS A 754 -9.86 28.41 39.98
N GLY A 755 -9.21 28.91 38.92
CA GLY A 755 -7.78 28.76 38.66
C GLY A 755 -7.38 27.48 37.94
N GLU A 756 -8.34 26.69 37.44
CA GLU A 756 -8.10 25.50 36.63
C GLU A 756 -8.28 25.81 35.14
N THR A 757 -7.21 26.20 34.45
CA THR A 757 -7.28 26.63 33.04
C THR A 757 -6.85 25.57 32.01
N TYR A 758 -6.30 24.43 32.44
CA TYR A 758 -5.99 23.27 31.57
C TYR A 758 -7.23 22.44 31.25
N VAL A 759 -8.25 23.07 30.67
CA VAL A 759 -9.62 22.55 30.57
C VAL A 759 -9.83 21.50 29.45
N GLU A 760 -8.82 20.66 29.23
CA GLU A 760 -8.93 19.46 28.39
C GLU A 760 -9.97 18.51 28.99
N THR A 761 -10.97 18.13 28.18
CA THR A 761 -12.12 17.34 28.66
C THR A 761 -11.69 16.05 29.36
N LYS A 762 -10.59 15.41 28.90
CA LYS A 762 -10.10 14.14 29.46
C LYS A 762 -9.59 14.25 30.90
N TRP A 763 -9.09 15.42 31.32
CA TRP A 763 -8.58 15.65 32.67
C TRP A 763 -9.59 16.25 33.64
N LEU A 764 -10.77 16.62 33.13
CA LEU A 764 -11.87 17.20 33.90
C LEU A 764 -12.17 16.46 35.22
N PRO A 765 -12.20 15.10 35.27
CA PRO A 765 -12.44 14.39 36.53
C PRO A 765 -11.39 14.69 37.61
N HIS A 766 -10.11 14.80 37.23
CA HIS A 766 -9.01 15.09 38.15
C HIS A 766 -9.01 16.55 38.62
N GLN A 767 -9.39 17.48 37.75
CA GLN A 767 -9.52 18.91 38.08
C GLN A 767 -10.68 19.13 39.06
N LEU A 768 -11.83 18.51 38.79
CA LEU A 768 -12.97 18.53 39.71
C LEU A 768 -12.60 17.91 41.07
N ASN A 769 -11.81 16.85 41.09
CA ASN A 769 -11.33 16.25 42.35
C ASN A 769 -10.40 17.17 43.16
N ARG A 770 -9.57 17.98 42.51
CA ARG A 770 -8.68 18.94 43.21
C ARG A 770 -9.46 20.06 43.89
N LEU A 771 -10.56 20.50 43.28
CA LEU A 771 -11.45 21.50 43.87
C LEU A 771 -12.45 20.89 44.87
N ALA A 772 -12.76 19.60 44.75
CA ALA A 772 -13.58 18.85 45.69
C ALA A 772 -12.80 18.48 46.98
N THR A 773 -12.44 19.48 47.78
CA THR A 773 -11.97 19.25 49.15
C THR A 773 -13.14 19.08 50.11
N ALA A 774 -12.99 18.20 51.12
CA ALA A 774 -14.09 17.67 51.91
C ALA A 774 -14.93 18.74 52.62
N ALA A 775 -16.26 18.66 52.43
CA ALA A 775 -17.34 19.47 53.03
C ALA A 775 -17.44 20.96 52.60
N SER A 776 -17.57 21.21 51.30
CA SER A 776 -17.93 22.52 50.71
C SER A 776 -19.16 22.39 49.80
N ASP A 777 -19.92 23.48 49.62
CA ASP A 777 -21.03 23.56 48.64
C ASP A 777 -20.57 23.19 47.22
N THR A 778 -19.27 23.39 46.93
CA THR A 778 -18.57 22.95 45.72
C THR A 778 -18.63 21.44 45.51
N ALA A 779 -18.38 20.62 46.55
CA ALA A 779 -18.44 19.17 46.44
C ALA A 779 -19.86 18.68 46.10
N ALA A 780 -20.88 19.30 46.70
CA ALA A 780 -22.29 18.95 46.44
C ALA A 780 -22.75 19.33 45.03
N LEU A 781 -22.23 20.43 44.46
CA LEU A 781 -22.46 20.80 43.06
C LEU A 781 -21.81 19.79 42.10
N ILE A 782 -20.56 19.40 42.36
CA ILE A 782 -19.82 18.42 41.55
C ILE A 782 -20.50 17.04 41.60
N ASP A 783 -20.98 16.61 42.77
CA ASP A 783 -21.66 15.33 42.91
C ASP A 783 -23.00 15.30 42.15
N ARG A 784 -23.74 16.40 42.13
CA ARG A 784 -24.96 16.52 41.29
C ARG A 784 -24.66 16.48 39.81
N TYR A 785 -23.56 17.10 39.37
CA TYR A 785 -23.07 16.98 38.00
C TYR A 785 -22.71 15.53 37.64
N ARG A 786 -22.04 14.81 38.54
CA ARG A 786 -21.68 13.40 38.34
C ARG A 786 -22.88 12.45 38.37
N ALA A 787 -23.92 12.81 39.13
CA ALA A 787 -25.15 12.03 39.26
C ALA A 787 -26.15 12.27 38.12
N LEU A 788 -25.85 13.19 37.19
CA LEU A 788 -26.72 13.51 36.08
C LEU A 788 -26.79 12.33 35.09
N ASP A 789 -27.96 11.70 35.02
CA ASP A 789 -28.23 10.58 34.12
C ASP A 789 -28.51 11.04 32.68
N GLU A 790 -28.36 10.14 31.70
CA GLU A 790 -28.65 10.38 30.29
C GLU A 790 -30.13 10.70 30.02
N SER A 791 -31.03 10.30 30.93
CA SER A 791 -32.46 10.60 30.86
C SER A 791 -32.85 11.98 31.40
N ALA A 792 -31.90 12.76 31.91
CA ALA A 792 -32.16 14.09 32.46
C ALA A 792 -32.82 15.01 31.41
N ASP A 793 -33.90 15.69 31.80
CA ASP A 793 -34.62 16.61 30.93
C ASP A 793 -33.86 17.94 30.75
N LEU A 794 -34.23 18.69 29.71
CA LEU A 794 -33.59 19.96 29.38
C LEU A 794 -33.63 20.96 30.54
N ALA A 795 -34.75 21.02 31.27
CA ALA A 795 -34.93 21.92 32.40
C ALA A 795 -33.94 21.63 33.55
N THR A 796 -33.72 20.34 33.86
CA THR A 796 -32.75 19.91 34.87
C THR A 796 -31.33 20.31 34.47
N ILE A 797 -30.98 20.13 33.20
CA ILE A 797 -29.65 20.48 32.68
C ILE A 797 -29.42 22.00 32.71
N LEU A 798 -30.42 22.79 32.31
CA LEU A 798 -30.37 24.26 32.34
C LEU A 798 -30.29 24.81 33.78
N ALA A 799 -31.01 24.20 34.71
CA ALA A 799 -30.92 24.55 36.13
C ALA A 799 -29.50 24.31 36.65
N LEU A 800 -28.92 23.14 36.37
CA LEU A 800 -27.57 22.81 36.80
C LEU A 800 -26.51 23.70 36.14
N ALA A 801 -26.68 24.07 34.86
CA ALA A 801 -25.78 25.02 34.19
C ALA A 801 -25.81 26.42 34.84
N THR A 802 -26.99 26.87 35.31
CA THR A 802 -27.13 28.11 36.08
C THR A 802 -26.32 28.05 37.38
N GLU A 803 -26.29 26.91 38.05
CA GLU A 803 -25.49 26.72 39.27
C GLU A 803 -23.98 26.75 39.01
N PHE A 804 -23.54 26.39 37.80
CA PHE A 804 -22.18 26.62 37.30
C PHE A 804 -21.95 28.03 36.74
N GLY A 805 -22.92 28.94 36.85
CA GLY A 805 -22.79 30.35 36.46
C GLY A 805 -23.19 30.69 35.02
N VAL A 806 -23.83 29.76 34.29
CA VAL A 806 -24.31 29.98 32.93
C VAL A 806 -25.83 29.88 32.85
N GLU A 807 -26.50 31.04 32.85
CA GLU A 807 -27.97 31.12 32.82
C GLU A 807 -28.51 31.21 31.38
N VAL A 808 -29.41 30.28 31.02
CA VAL A 808 -30.19 30.29 29.78
C VAL A 808 -31.63 29.86 30.09
N ALA A 809 -32.61 30.69 29.70
CA ALA A 809 -34.01 30.38 29.89
C ALA A 809 -34.52 29.35 28.86
N ASP A 810 -35.35 28.40 29.29
CA ASP A 810 -36.09 27.51 28.39
C ASP A 810 -37.31 28.24 27.76
N ASP A 811 -37.02 29.17 26.85
CA ASP A 811 -38.04 29.99 26.17
C ASP A 811 -37.81 30.04 24.66
N PRO A 812 -38.50 29.21 23.85
CA PRO A 812 -38.42 29.28 22.39
C PRO A 812 -38.98 30.58 21.80
N GLY A 813 -39.63 31.43 22.63
CA GLY A 813 -39.99 32.79 22.26
C GLY A 813 -38.77 33.72 22.12
N GLN A 814 -37.65 33.41 22.76
CA GLN A 814 -36.39 34.15 22.62
C GLN A 814 -35.59 33.77 21.37
N VAL A 815 -35.83 32.58 20.81
CA VAL A 815 -35.18 32.13 19.58
C VAL A 815 -35.90 32.76 18.38
N VAL A 816 -35.17 33.51 17.55
CA VAL A 816 -35.68 34.23 16.38
C VAL A 816 -35.06 33.64 15.10
N LEU A 817 -35.88 33.36 14.09
CA LEU A 817 -35.40 32.89 12.79
C LEU A 817 -34.76 34.06 12.02
N THR A 818 -33.56 33.88 11.49
CA THR A 818 -32.81 34.92 10.77
C THR A 818 -32.51 34.50 9.33
N ARG A 819 -32.29 35.50 8.48
CA ARG A 819 -31.84 35.28 7.11
C ARG A 819 -30.37 34.88 7.15
N VAL A 820 -29.99 33.86 6.37
CA VAL A 820 -28.60 33.56 6.05
C VAL A 820 -28.22 34.28 4.75
N GLU A 821 -27.05 34.91 4.72
CA GLU A 821 -26.56 35.56 3.52
C GLU A 821 -26.31 34.54 2.41
N ARG A 822 -26.40 34.97 1.14
CA ARG A 822 -26.15 34.11 -0.04
C ARG A 822 -27.04 32.85 -0.13
N VAL A 823 -28.13 32.80 0.64
CA VAL A 823 -29.22 31.84 0.45
C VAL A 823 -30.33 32.49 -0.36
N THR A 824 -30.72 31.84 -1.46
CA THR A 824 -31.81 32.28 -2.33
C THR A 824 -32.68 31.10 -2.78
N THR A 825 -33.86 31.38 -3.31
CA THR A 825 -34.82 30.37 -3.75
C THR A 825 -35.07 30.51 -5.25
N TRP A 826 -35.11 29.37 -5.94
CA TRP A 826 -35.36 29.30 -7.38
C TRP A 826 -36.41 28.22 -7.68
N ALA A 827 -37.41 28.53 -8.49
CA ALA A 827 -38.47 27.59 -8.86
C ALA A 827 -38.30 27.12 -10.30
N ILE A 828 -38.41 25.80 -10.51
CA ILE A 828 -38.43 25.18 -11.85
C ILE A 828 -39.70 24.34 -11.89
N GLY A 829 -40.71 24.79 -12.64
CA GLY A 829 -42.06 24.22 -12.57
C GLY A 829 -42.71 24.46 -11.21
N ASP A 830 -43.24 23.40 -10.58
CA ASP A 830 -43.81 23.39 -9.24
C ASP A 830 -42.78 23.11 -8.12
N ARG A 831 -41.56 22.69 -8.49
CA ARG A 831 -40.49 22.33 -7.55
C ARG A 831 -39.72 23.54 -7.05
N VAL A 832 -39.43 23.54 -5.75
CA VAL A 832 -38.65 24.59 -5.07
C VAL A 832 -37.21 24.13 -4.91
N HIS A 833 -36.28 24.93 -5.41
CA HIS A 833 -34.85 24.76 -5.20
C HIS A 833 -34.33 25.88 -4.28
N VAL A 834 -33.42 25.56 -3.39
CA VAL A 834 -32.71 26.54 -2.55
C VAL A 834 -31.26 26.53 -2.95
N LEU A 835 -30.72 27.71 -3.26
CA LEU A 835 -29.32 27.89 -3.61
C LEU A 835 -28.60 28.45 -2.39
N ARG A 836 -27.41 27.92 -2.11
CA ARG A 836 -26.53 28.41 -1.04
C ARG A 836 -25.14 28.68 -1.61
N ASP A 837 -24.61 29.86 -1.29
CA ASP A 837 -23.24 30.31 -1.61
C ASP A 837 -22.85 30.30 -3.09
N ASP A 838 -23.83 30.33 -4.00
CA ASP A 838 -23.64 30.17 -5.45
C ASP A 838 -22.99 28.83 -5.85
N ARG A 839 -22.93 27.86 -4.93
CA ARG A 839 -22.20 26.60 -5.07
C ARG A 839 -23.08 25.36 -4.91
N ASP A 840 -24.10 25.44 -4.06
CA ASP A 840 -24.99 24.32 -3.75
C ASP A 840 -26.42 24.57 -4.23
N VAL A 841 -27.06 23.54 -4.78
CA VAL A 841 -28.48 23.54 -5.17
C VAL A 841 -29.21 22.41 -4.46
N PHE A 842 -30.15 22.77 -3.58
CA PHE A 842 -30.99 21.83 -2.84
C PHE A 842 -32.37 21.75 -3.50
N ALA A 843 -32.73 20.59 -4.04
CA ALA A 843 -34.09 20.32 -4.52
C ALA A 843 -34.97 19.87 -3.34
N LEU A 844 -35.99 20.65 -2.98
CA LEU A 844 -36.87 20.35 -1.85
C LEU A 844 -37.97 19.35 -2.24
N SER A 845 -38.26 18.40 -1.35
CA SER A 845 -39.49 17.57 -1.43
C SER A 845 -40.75 18.40 -1.23
N ASP A 846 -41.94 17.91 -1.58
CA ASP A 846 -43.19 18.67 -1.41
C ASP A 846 -43.43 19.11 0.05
N ARG A 847 -43.12 18.22 0.99
CA ARG A 847 -43.21 18.50 2.43
C ARG A 847 -42.20 19.57 2.86
N ALA A 848 -40.95 19.48 2.39
CA ALA A 848 -39.94 20.50 2.64
C ALA A 848 -40.27 21.83 1.95
N ALA A 849 -40.81 21.82 0.74
CA ALA A 849 -41.23 23.01 0.01
C ALA A 849 -42.41 23.71 0.71
N HIS A 850 -43.36 22.95 1.27
CA HIS A 850 -44.43 23.49 2.12
C HIS A 850 -43.86 24.14 3.38
N ALA A 851 -42.95 23.45 4.07
CA ALA A 851 -42.27 23.98 5.23
C ALA A 851 -41.48 25.26 4.92
N TRP A 852 -40.71 25.28 3.83
CA TRP A 852 -39.92 26.42 3.37
C TRP A 852 -40.79 27.67 3.16
N ARG A 853 -41.98 27.51 2.56
CA ARG A 853 -42.94 28.60 2.36
C ARG A 853 -43.57 29.09 3.67
N ALA A 854 -43.64 28.24 4.68
CA ALA A 854 -44.17 28.58 6.00
C ALA A 854 -43.13 29.24 6.92
N VAL A 855 -41.83 29.20 6.58
CA VAL A 855 -40.77 29.91 7.32
C VAL A 855 -40.97 31.42 7.24
N VAL A 856 -41.12 32.06 8.40
CA VAL A 856 -41.21 33.52 8.48
C VAL A 856 -40.04 34.07 9.27
N LEU A 857 -39.09 34.67 8.56
CA LEU A 857 -37.91 35.30 9.14
C LEU A 857 -38.29 36.45 10.08
N ARG A 858 -37.43 36.72 11.07
CA ARG A 858 -37.57 37.72 12.14
C ARG A 858 -38.74 37.47 13.11
N ARG A 859 -39.38 36.30 13.05
CA ARG A 859 -40.37 35.85 14.04
C ARG A 859 -39.74 34.88 15.02
N SER A 860 -40.35 34.76 16.21
CA SER A 860 -39.88 33.77 17.17
C SER A 860 -40.15 32.35 16.66
N LEU A 861 -39.34 31.41 17.12
CA LEU A 861 -39.51 30.00 16.80
C LEU A 861 -40.88 29.50 17.27
N ARG A 862 -41.32 29.90 18.46
CA ARG A 862 -42.67 29.65 18.98
C ARG A 862 -43.77 30.13 18.02
N ASP A 863 -43.67 31.36 17.52
CA ASP A 863 -44.69 31.92 16.61
C ASP A 863 -44.75 31.16 15.27
N CYS A 864 -43.62 30.67 14.79
CA CYS A 864 -43.54 29.91 13.55
C CYS A 864 -44.18 28.53 13.71
N LEU A 865 -43.86 27.82 14.79
CA LEU A 865 -44.39 26.48 15.08
C LEU A 865 -45.89 26.50 15.43
N ALA A 866 -46.40 27.59 16.00
CA ALA A 866 -47.84 27.77 16.24
C ALA A 866 -48.66 27.92 14.96
N ARG A 867 -48.03 28.31 13.83
CA ARG A 867 -48.71 28.57 12.55
C ARG A 867 -48.66 27.40 11.59
N ALA A 868 -47.61 26.57 11.65
CA ALA A 868 -47.46 25.41 10.79
C ALA A 868 -46.64 24.32 11.49
N ALA A 869 -47.04 23.06 11.31
CA ALA A 869 -46.31 21.89 11.84
C ALA A 869 -45.11 21.57 10.96
N ILE A 870 -44.02 22.33 11.12
CA ILE A 870 -42.82 22.30 10.27
C ILE A 870 -41.52 22.04 11.06
N GLY A 871 -41.64 21.62 12.32
CA GLY A 871 -40.51 21.47 13.25
C GLY A 871 -39.34 20.65 12.67
N PRO A 872 -39.57 19.41 12.21
CA PRO A 872 -38.50 18.57 11.64
C PRO A 872 -37.83 19.19 10.41
N GLU A 873 -38.60 19.78 9.49
CA GLU A 873 -38.04 20.41 8.29
C GLU A 873 -37.27 21.68 8.62
N LEU A 874 -37.77 22.47 9.57
CA LEU A 874 -37.10 23.69 10.01
C LEU A 874 -35.80 23.39 10.77
N ALA A 875 -35.75 22.32 11.55
CA ALA A 875 -34.50 21.81 12.13
C ALA A 875 -33.49 21.47 11.03
N GLU A 876 -33.93 20.80 9.98
CA GLU A 876 -33.05 20.47 8.85
C GLU A 876 -32.60 21.72 8.08
N PHE A 877 -33.47 22.72 7.89
CA PHE A 877 -33.07 23.98 7.28
C PHE A 877 -32.04 24.75 8.10
N VAL A 878 -32.11 24.69 9.42
CA VAL A 878 -31.10 25.27 10.32
C VAL A 878 -29.77 24.54 10.17
N ARG A 879 -29.79 23.20 10.16
CA ARG A 879 -28.59 22.36 9.98
C ARG A 879 -27.90 22.57 8.63
N LEU A 880 -28.68 22.70 7.56
CA LEU A 880 -28.21 23.01 6.21
C LEU A 880 -27.83 24.49 6.02
N GLY A 881 -27.99 25.34 7.04
CA GLY A 881 -27.68 26.77 6.96
C GLY A 881 -28.58 27.53 5.99
N LEU A 882 -29.77 27.01 5.70
CA LEU A 882 -30.77 27.70 4.89
C LEU A 882 -31.55 28.73 5.72
N VAL A 883 -31.62 28.53 7.04
CA VAL A 883 -32.24 29.43 8.02
C VAL A 883 -31.32 29.61 9.22
N GLY A 884 -31.05 30.85 9.62
CA GLY A 884 -30.23 31.15 10.80
C GLY A 884 -31.07 31.24 12.07
N LEU A 885 -30.41 31.15 13.23
CA LEU A 885 -31.04 31.37 14.54
C LEU A 885 -30.34 32.51 15.27
N ALA A 886 -31.11 33.31 16.00
CA ALA A 886 -30.60 34.34 16.89
C ALA A 886 -31.36 34.33 18.21
N TRP A 887 -30.67 34.70 19.29
CA TRP A 887 -31.29 34.95 20.58
C TRP A 887 -31.67 36.43 20.67
N ARG A 888 -32.92 36.70 21.06
CA ARG A 888 -33.43 38.06 21.17
C ARG A 888 -32.57 38.89 22.12
N GLY A 889 -31.99 39.97 21.61
CA GLY A 889 -31.13 40.87 22.39
C GLY A 889 -29.69 40.38 22.63
N ALA A 890 -29.33 39.15 22.22
CA ALA A 890 -27.98 38.60 22.41
C ALA A 890 -27.30 38.15 21.10
N GLY A 891 -27.92 38.41 19.94
CA GLY A 891 -27.29 38.17 18.63
C GLY A 891 -27.46 36.73 18.11
N PRO A 892 -26.67 36.33 17.10
CA PRO A 892 -26.79 35.00 16.50
C PRO A 892 -26.47 33.88 17.48
N ILE A 893 -27.16 32.73 17.33
CA ILE A 893 -26.82 31.51 18.06
C ILE A 893 -25.81 30.75 17.21
N ILE A 894 -24.56 30.66 17.70
CA ILE A 894 -23.44 30.04 17.00
C ILE A 894 -22.89 28.91 17.89
N PRO A 895 -23.51 27.72 17.88
CA PRO A 895 -23.13 26.65 18.77
C PRO A 895 -21.81 26.01 18.30
N ALA A 896 -21.05 25.44 19.23
CA ALA A 896 -19.78 24.78 18.92
C ALA A 896 -19.45 23.76 20.03
N LEU A 897 -19.16 22.52 19.66
CA LEU A 897 -18.75 21.46 20.60
C LEU A 897 -17.38 21.74 21.20
N ALA A 898 -17.13 21.32 22.43
CA ALA A 898 -15.81 21.45 23.04
C ALA A 898 -14.70 20.93 22.10
N MET A 899 -13.60 21.68 21.93
CA MET A 899 -12.52 21.39 20.99
C MET A 899 -12.89 21.45 19.50
N CYS A 900 -13.99 22.13 19.14
CA CYS A 900 -14.38 22.35 17.75
C CYS A 900 -14.56 23.84 17.46
N LYS A 901 -14.20 24.24 16.22
CA LYS A 901 -14.57 25.55 15.65
C LYS A 901 -16.10 25.72 15.60
N PRO A 902 -16.60 26.97 15.51
CA PRO A 902 -18.02 27.26 15.29
C PRO A 902 -18.66 26.40 14.19
N LEU A 903 -19.92 26.00 14.44
CA LEU A 903 -20.73 25.25 13.49
C LEU A 903 -20.75 25.93 12.11
N ARG A 904 -20.43 25.14 11.08
CA ARG A 904 -20.64 25.52 9.67
C ARG A 904 -21.74 24.65 9.08
N PRO A 905 -22.60 25.20 8.21
CA PRO A 905 -23.59 24.41 7.49
C PRO A 905 -22.93 23.28 6.69
N TYR A 906 -23.41 22.04 6.83
CA TYR A 906 -22.91 20.93 6.02
C TYR A 906 -23.55 20.91 4.63
N THR A 907 -22.91 20.24 3.67
CA THR A 907 -23.55 19.80 2.43
C THR A 907 -23.68 18.29 2.43
N PRO A 908 -24.89 17.71 2.20
CA PRO A 908 -25.07 16.26 2.16
C PRO A 908 -24.43 15.66 0.90
N VAL A 909 -24.39 14.32 0.84
CA VAL A 909 -23.89 13.57 -0.31
C VAL A 909 -24.73 13.91 -1.56
N PRO A 910 -24.11 14.17 -2.72
CA PRO A 910 -24.84 14.40 -3.95
C PRO A 910 -25.73 13.21 -4.32
N CYS A 911 -26.88 13.50 -4.94
CA CYS A 911 -27.85 12.49 -5.34
C CYS A 911 -27.16 11.41 -6.21
N PRO A 912 -27.18 10.11 -5.83
CA PRO A 912 -26.40 9.05 -6.48
C PRO A 912 -26.98 8.59 -7.83
N ILE A 913 -27.75 9.46 -8.48
CA ILE A 913 -28.73 9.11 -9.48
C ILE A 913 -28.34 9.67 -10.85
N ALA A 914 -28.45 8.86 -11.90
CA ALA A 914 -28.30 9.29 -13.30
C ALA A 914 -29.60 9.11 -14.13
N PRO A 915 -29.95 10.04 -15.04
CA PRO A 915 -29.30 11.34 -15.26
C PRO A 915 -29.51 12.27 -14.05
N ALA A 916 -28.55 13.05 -13.60
CA ALA A 916 -28.73 13.87 -12.39
C ALA A 916 -29.82 14.97 -12.54
N ILE A 917 -30.25 15.30 -13.77
CA ILE A 917 -31.21 16.37 -14.13
C ILE A 917 -32.15 15.90 -15.26
N GLU A 918 -33.46 16.05 -15.05
CA GLU A 918 -34.56 15.92 -16.02
C GLU A 918 -35.15 17.30 -16.38
N LEU A 919 -36.05 17.36 -17.37
CA LEU A 919 -36.81 18.57 -17.72
C LEU A 919 -37.58 19.19 -16.54
N ALA A 920 -37.86 18.40 -15.51
CA ALA A 920 -38.52 18.83 -14.26
C ALA A 920 -37.55 19.11 -13.09
N GLY A 921 -36.22 19.06 -13.29
CA GLY A 921 -35.21 19.16 -12.22
C GLY A 921 -34.51 17.82 -11.93
N ALA A 922 -33.81 17.65 -10.80
CA ALA A 922 -33.00 16.45 -10.54
C ALA A 922 -33.76 15.09 -10.60
N ALA A 923 -33.14 14.01 -11.10
CA ALA A 923 -33.80 12.69 -11.38
C ALA A 923 -33.75 11.62 -10.26
N ARG A 924 -34.18 10.35 -10.56
CA ARG A 924 -34.00 9.07 -9.75
C ARG A 924 -33.36 7.84 -10.50
N ASP A 925 -32.62 6.97 -9.76
CA ASP A 925 -31.43 6.09 -10.13
C ASP A 925 -31.51 5.07 -11.29
N GLY A 926 -30.34 4.76 -11.92
CA GLY A 926 -30.08 3.56 -12.73
C GLY A 926 -28.84 3.52 -13.67
N GLY A 927 -27.58 3.58 -13.19
CA GLY A 927 -26.43 2.85 -13.78
C GLY A 927 -25.26 3.56 -14.55
N VAL A 928 -24.08 2.90 -14.44
CA VAL A 928 -22.82 2.83 -15.25
C VAL A 928 -21.93 4.10 -15.44
N ALA A 929 -20.98 4.26 -14.49
CA ALA A 929 -19.84 5.20 -14.40
C ALA A 929 -20.13 6.66 -13.96
N VAL A 930 -19.29 7.20 -13.05
CA VAL A 930 -19.57 8.39 -12.21
C VAL A 930 -18.42 9.41 -12.28
N LEU A 931 -18.69 10.62 -12.77
CA LEU A 931 -17.88 11.81 -12.50
C LEU A 931 -18.07 12.19 -11.02
N SER A 932 -17.01 12.44 -10.26
CA SER A 932 -17.14 12.86 -8.86
C SER A 932 -18.02 14.12 -8.77
N PRO A 933 -19.17 14.08 -8.08
CA PRO A 933 -20.09 15.22 -7.99
C PRO A 933 -19.61 16.32 -7.01
N LEU A 934 -18.37 16.23 -6.51
CA LEU A 934 -17.81 17.15 -5.52
C LEU A 934 -16.95 18.22 -6.20
N PRO A 935 -17.20 19.53 -5.95
CA PRO A 935 -16.27 20.60 -6.33
C PRO A 935 -14.87 20.35 -5.74
N ALA A 936 -13.81 20.73 -6.46
CA ALA A 936 -12.42 20.47 -6.07
C ALA A 936 -12.08 20.96 -4.64
N GLU A 937 -12.55 22.14 -4.26
CA GLU A 937 -12.38 22.71 -2.91
C GLU A 937 -13.00 21.80 -1.83
N ARG A 938 -14.22 21.30 -2.05
CA ARG A 938 -14.93 20.41 -1.12
C ARG A 938 -14.27 19.03 -1.07
N PHE A 939 -13.82 18.52 -2.21
CA PHE A 939 -13.08 17.25 -2.28
C PHE A 939 -11.82 17.30 -1.41
N ILE A 940 -11.06 18.39 -1.50
CA ILE A 940 -9.84 18.58 -0.72
C ILE A 940 -10.13 18.84 0.75
N ALA A 941 -11.17 19.59 1.09
CA ALA A 941 -11.61 19.76 2.47
C ALA A 941 -12.02 18.44 3.13
N CYS A 942 -12.76 17.58 2.42
CA CYS A 942 -13.09 16.22 2.89
C CYS A 942 -11.82 15.37 3.10
N ALA A 943 -10.86 15.44 2.16
CA ALA A 943 -9.61 14.70 2.25
C ALA A 943 -8.75 15.14 3.45
N SER A 944 -8.64 16.45 3.69
CA SER A 944 -7.92 16.98 4.86
C SER A 944 -8.58 16.57 6.18
N GLU A 945 -9.91 16.68 6.30
CA GLU A 945 -10.65 16.24 7.48
C GLU A 945 -10.52 14.74 7.74
N LEU A 946 -10.46 13.93 6.68
CA LEU A 946 -10.28 12.48 6.79
C LEU A 946 -8.92 12.11 7.40
N VAL A 947 -7.85 12.81 7.01
CA VAL A 947 -6.50 12.62 7.56
C VAL A 947 -6.46 13.05 9.03
N TRP A 948 -6.99 14.22 9.36
CA TRP A 948 -6.99 14.73 10.73
C TRP A 948 -7.84 13.91 11.68
N ALA A 949 -9.03 13.48 11.24
CA ALA A 949 -9.87 12.61 12.05
C ALA A 949 -9.16 11.27 12.36
N ASN A 950 -8.38 10.71 11.41
CA ASN A 950 -7.57 9.52 11.68
C ASN A 950 -6.49 9.77 12.75
N VAL A 951 -5.78 10.90 12.69
CA VAL A 951 -4.79 11.27 13.70
C VAL A 951 -5.45 11.35 15.08
N VAL A 952 -6.60 12.02 15.19
CA VAL A 952 -7.29 12.16 16.48
C VAL A 952 -7.87 10.82 16.97
N VAL A 953 -8.34 9.93 16.09
CA VAL A 953 -8.76 8.57 16.45
C VAL A 953 -7.60 7.79 17.08
N GLU A 954 -6.41 7.81 16.48
CA GLU A 954 -5.26 7.06 17.00
C GLU A 954 -4.80 7.61 18.35
N ASN A 955 -4.75 8.93 18.51
CA ASN A 955 -4.47 9.56 19.81
C ASN A 955 -5.51 9.14 20.86
N ALA A 956 -6.80 9.14 20.51
CA ALA A 956 -7.86 8.77 21.43
C ALA A 956 -7.82 7.26 21.81
N ARG A 957 -7.39 6.38 20.90
CA ARG A 957 -7.21 4.95 21.17
C ARG A 957 -6.03 4.68 22.10
N GLU A 958 -4.93 5.42 21.94
CA GLU A 958 -3.79 5.36 22.86
C GLU A 958 -4.15 5.86 24.26
N ASP A 959 -4.81 7.02 24.34
CA ASP A 959 -5.36 7.58 25.59
C ASP A 959 -6.28 6.55 26.28
N LEU A 960 -7.16 5.90 25.52
CA LEU A 960 -8.06 4.86 26.00
C LEU A 960 -7.30 3.66 26.58
N ALA A 961 -6.31 3.14 25.84
CA ALA A 961 -5.51 2.00 26.28
C ALA A 961 -4.73 2.33 27.56
N GLY A 962 -4.13 3.51 27.63
CA GLY A 962 -3.40 3.99 28.82
C GLY A 962 -4.31 4.18 30.04
N ALA A 963 -5.49 4.78 29.84
CA ALA A 963 -6.48 4.98 30.89
C ALA A 963 -7.02 3.64 31.43
N VAL A 964 -7.34 2.70 30.55
CA VAL A 964 -7.77 1.34 30.94
C VAL A 964 -6.66 0.63 31.70
N LYS A 965 -5.42 0.67 31.22
CA LYS A 965 -4.26 0.06 31.89
C LYS A 965 -3.96 0.67 33.27
N SER A 966 -4.39 1.92 33.49
CA SER A 966 -4.17 2.64 34.75
C SER A 966 -5.40 2.64 35.68
N GLY A 967 -6.47 1.91 35.32
CA GLY A 967 -7.71 1.87 36.12
C GLY A 967 -8.51 3.18 36.12
N GLN A 968 -8.28 4.07 35.14
CA GLN A 968 -8.89 5.39 35.06
C GLN A 968 -10.20 5.36 34.24
N GLY A 969 -11.23 4.68 34.77
CA GLY A 969 -12.49 4.42 34.04
C GLY A 969 -13.20 5.66 33.48
N ALA A 970 -13.21 6.78 34.21
CA ALA A 970 -13.81 8.03 33.74
C ALA A 970 -13.01 8.69 32.59
N VAL A 971 -11.68 8.56 32.60
CA VAL A 971 -10.80 9.05 31.51
C VAL A 971 -10.98 8.17 30.27
N ALA A 972 -11.11 6.85 30.47
CA ALA A 972 -11.38 5.89 29.41
C ALA A 972 -12.74 6.15 28.73
N ASP A 973 -13.78 6.54 29.47
CA ASP A 973 -15.07 6.94 28.89
C ASP A 973 -14.94 8.13 27.94
N ILE A 974 -14.16 9.14 28.32
CA ILE A 974 -13.96 10.35 27.51
C ILE A 974 -13.14 10.02 26.25
N ALA A 975 -12.12 9.18 26.39
CA ALA A 975 -11.33 8.69 25.26
C ALA A 975 -12.19 7.86 24.28
N ALA A 976 -13.05 6.98 24.78
CA ALA A 976 -14.00 6.21 23.96
C ALA A 976 -14.98 7.10 23.18
N HIS A 977 -15.52 8.15 23.79
CA HIS A 977 -16.38 9.11 23.10
C HIS A 977 -15.64 9.83 21.96
N ARG A 978 -14.36 10.19 22.17
CA ARG A 978 -13.51 10.78 21.12
C ARG A 978 -13.28 9.82 19.96
N VAL A 979 -13.04 8.52 20.24
CA VAL A 979 -12.91 7.48 19.20
C VAL A 979 -14.18 7.42 18.35
N ILE A 980 -15.37 7.38 18.96
CA ILE A 980 -16.64 7.31 18.22
C ILE A 980 -16.86 8.57 17.38
N ALA A 981 -16.71 9.75 17.98
CA ALA A 981 -16.96 11.02 17.31
C ALA A 981 -16.05 11.21 16.08
N MET A 982 -14.76 10.89 16.21
CA MET A 982 -13.83 11.03 15.09
C MET A 982 -14.02 9.94 14.03
N SER A 983 -14.41 8.72 14.42
CA SER A 983 -14.73 7.67 13.45
C SER A 983 -15.95 8.04 12.59
N VAL A 984 -16.98 8.64 13.19
CA VAL A 984 -18.13 9.15 12.44
C VAL A 984 -17.75 10.29 11.50
N ARG A 985 -16.86 11.20 11.92
CA ARG A 985 -16.31 12.23 11.02
C ARG A 985 -15.54 11.65 9.84
N MET A 986 -14.70 10.64 10.07
CA MET A 986 -14.00 9.93 8.99
C MET A 986 -15.00 9.38 7.97
N LEU A 987 -16.05 8.73 8.46
CA LEU A 987 -17.07 8.15 7.60
C LEU A 987 -17.80 9.22 6.77
N LEU A 988 -18.26 10.31 7.40
CA LEU A 988 -18.94 11.41 6.72
C LEU A 988 -18.05 12.07 5.66
N SER A 989 -16.77 12.33 5.96
CA SER A 989 -15.80 12.88 5.02
C SER A 989 -15.59 11.97 3.81
N ALA A 990 -15.52 10.65 4.02
CA ALA A 990 -15.35 9.68 2.94
C ALA A 990 -16.55 9.64 1.97
N TYR A 991 -17.75 9.92 2.46
CA TYR A 991 -18.94 10.10 1.62
C TYR A 991 -19.06 11.52 1.04
N GLY A 992 -18.06 12.38 1.25
CA GLY A 992 -18.01 13.72 0.68
C GLY A 992 -18.78 14.78 1.47
N VAL A 993 -19.18 14.52 2.71
CA VAL A 993 -19.86 15.51 3.56
C VAL A 993 -18.83 16.49 4.12
N ASN A 994 -18.86 17.74 3.64
CA ASN A 994 -18.07 18.83 4.19
C ASN A 994 -18.78 20.18 3.92
N PRO A 995 -18.76 21.14 4.86
CA PRO A 995 -18.27 21.05 6.25
C PRO A 995 -18.92 19.92 7.05
N LEU A 996 -18.20 19.34 8.02
CA LEU A 996 -18.73 18.25 8.84
C LEU A 996 -19.78 18.76 9.84
N PRO A 997 -20.87 18.02 10.10
CA PRO A 997 -21.85 18.38 11.13
C PRO A 997 -21.21 18.33 12.53
N ALA A 998 -21.66 19.19 13.44
CA ALA A 998 -21.37 19.00 14.85
C ALA A 998 -22.23 17.86 15.39
N ASP A 999 -21.58 16.73 15.64
CA ASP A 999 -22.28 15.48 15.89
C ASP A 999 -22.35 15.14 17.38
N THR A 1000 -23.49 15.45 17.98
CA THR A 1000 -23.85 15.04 19.34
C THR A 1000 -24.65 13.75 19.36
N THR A 1001 -25.09 13.26 18.19
CA THR A 1001 -25.98 12.11 18.02
C THR A 1001 -25.52 11.26 16.82
N PRO A 1002 -24.39 10.55 16.94
CA PRO A 1002 -23.69 9.99 15.78
C PRO A 1002 -24.53 9.05 14.93
N VAL A 1003 -25.37 8.24 15.58
CA VAL A 1003 -26.28 7.32 14.90
C VAL A 1003 -27.33 8.07 14.08
N GLN A 1004 -28.01 9.06 14.66
CA GLN A 1004 -29.00 9.87 13.95
C GLN A 1004 -28.35 10.65 12.80
N THR A 1005 -27.16 11.21 13.00
CA THR A 1005 -26.41 11.92 11.96
C THR A 1005 -26.07 11.02 10.78
N LEU A 1006 -25.55 9.81 11.04
CA LEU A 1006 -25.26 8.84 9.98
C LEU A 1006 -26.53 8.40 9.23
N ARG A 1007 -27.63 8.11 9.95
CA ARG A 1007 -28.92 7.76 9.32
C ARG A 1007 -29.47 8.87 8.42
N ARG A 1008 -29.23 10.14 8.77
CA ARG A 1008 -29.67 11.30 7.99
C ARG A 1008 -28.81 11.52 6.74
N LEU A 1009 -27.49 11.37 6.86
CA LEU A 1009 -26.55 11.85 5.84
C LEU A 1009 -26.01 10.76 4.93
N LEU A 1010 -26.03 9.50 5.35
CA LEU A 1010 -25.47 8.40 4.58
C LEU A 1010 -26.53 7.58 3.84
N PRO A 1011 -26.15 6.87 2.75
CA PRO A 1011 -27.06 5.99 2.03
C PRO A 1011 -27.56 4.82 2.90
N ALA A 1012 -28.76 4.31 2.55
CA ALA A 1012 -29.41 3.20 3.25
C ALA A 1012 -28.61 1.87 3.24
N THR A 1013 -27.54 1.78 2.45
CA THR A 1013 -26.66 0.61 2.32
C THR A 1013 -25.57 0.53 3.39
N THR A 1014 -25.62 1.37 4.44
CA THR A 1014 -24.65 1.37 5.56
C THR A 1014 -25.15 0.78 6.92
N PRO A 1015 -26.07 -0.22 6.97
CA PRO A 1015 -26.69 -0.65 8.22
C PRO A 1015 -25.73 -1.32 9.21
N ASP A 1016 -24.69 -2.02 8.73
CA ASP A 1016 -23.72 -2.69 9.61
C ASP A 1016 -22.85 -1.67 10.37
N VAL A 1017 -22.46 -0.58 9.72
CA VAL A 1017 -21.69 0.52 10.34
C VAL A 1017 -22.54 1.27 11.36
N LEU A 1018 -23.82 1.49 11.05
CA LEU A 1018 -24.79 2.06 11.99
C LEU A 1018 -24.92 1.21 13.25
N ALA A 1019 -25.02 -0.11 13.10
CA ALA A 1019 -25.08 -1.04 14.23
C ALA A 1019 -23.80 -1.03 15.06
N ALA A 1020 -22.62 -0.90 14.43
CA ALA A 1020 -21.35 -0.79 15.14
C ALA A 1020 -21.22 0.51 15.94
N VAL A 1021 -21.66 1.65 15.38
CA VAL A 1021 -21.68 2.94 16.09
C VAL A 1021 -22.65 2.89 17.28
N GLU A 1022 -23.81 2.24 17.12
CA GLU A 1022 -24.77 2.02 18.21
C GLU A 1022 -24.23 1.09 19.31
N ALA A 1023 -23.44 0.07 18.95
CA ALA A 1023 -22.80 -0.81 19.91
C ALA A 1023 -21.71 -0.06 20.70
N ALA A 1024 -20.86 0.70 20.00
CA ALA A 1024 -19.82 1.52 20.60
C ALA A 1024 -20.38 2.61 21.53
N GLY A 1025 -21.47 3.28 21.15
CA GLY A 1025 -22.12 4.31 21.96
C GLY A 1025 -22.61 3.83 23.33
N ARG A 1026 -22.80 2.52 23.51
CA ARG A 1026 -23.22 1.87 24.77
C ARG A 1026 -22.05 1.49 25.69
N VAL A 1027 -20.80 1.62 25.23
CA VAL A 1027 -19.63 1.25 26.00
C VAL A 1027 -19.39 2.24 27.14
N ARG A 1028 -19.26 1.75 28.38
CA ARG A 1028 -18.90 2.54 29.57
C ARG A 1028 -17.79 1.84 30.37
N PHE A 1029 -16.78 2.58 30.82
CA PHE A 1029 -15.62 2.11 31.57
C PHE A 1029 -15.62 2.60 33.03
N SER A 1030 -16.25 3.74 33.33
CA SER A 1030 -16.41 4.25 34.70
C SER A 1030 -16.93 3.25 35.75
N PRO A 1031 -17.77 2.24 35.43
CA PRO A 1031 -18.21 1.25 36.42
C PRO A 1031 -17.18 0.15 36.74
N ILE A 1032 -16.05 0.10 36.02
CA ILE A 1032 -15.07 -1.00 36.13
C ILE A 1032 -14.04 -0.67 37.21
N ALA A 1033 -14.04 -1.47 38.28
CA ALA A 1033 -13.13 -1.28 39.42
C ALA A 1033 -11.73 -1.88 39.22
N GLU A 1034 -11.58 -2.91 38.38
CA GLU A 1034 -10.31 -3.61 38.14
C GLU A 1034 -10.14 -4.00 36.66
N ILE A 1035 -8.89 -4.04 36.21
CA ILE A 1035 -8.53 -4.41 34.83
C ILE A 1035 -8.75 -5.92 34.65
N GLY A 1036 -9.65 -6.29 33.74
CA GLY A 1036 -9.98 -7.70 33.48
C GLY A 1036 -10.61 -7.91 32.10
N GLU A 1037 -11.08 -9.13 31.84
CA GLU A 1037 -11.69 -9.51 30.55
C GLU A 1037 -12.82 -8.56 30.10
N ASP A 1038 -13.61 -8.00 31.03
CA ASP A 1038 -14.71 -7.10 30.67
C ASP A 1038 -14.22 -5.76 30.09
N ALA A 1039 -13.12 -5.22 30.61
CA ALA A 1039 -12.50 -4.00 30.08
C ALA A 1039 -11.92 -4.25 28.67
N LEU A 1040 -11.25 -5.39 28.46
CA LEU A 1040 -10.71 -5.77 27.16
C LEU A 1040 -11.80 -6.01 26.11
N ARG A 1041 -12.94 -6.62 26.50
CA ARG A 1041 -14.10 -6.78 25.61
C ARG A 1041 -14.68 -5.43 25.19
N ARG A 1042 -14.73 -4.45 26.09
CA ARG A 1042 -15.22 -3.08 25.79
C ARG A 1042 -14.28 -2.32 24.85
N VAL A 1043 -12.96 -2.47 25.02
CA VAL A 1043 -11.97 -1.94 24.06
C VAL A 1043 -12.14 -2.60 22.69
N ALA A 1044 -12.34 -3.92 22.64
CA ALA A 1044 -12.55 -4.63 21.39
C ALA A 1044 -13.78 -4.14 20.59
N VAL A 1045 -14.86 -3.72 21.26
CA VAL A 1045 -16.04 -3.12 20.58
C VAL A 1045 -15.67 -1.81 19.87
N LEU A 1046 -14.81 -0.99 20.49
CA LEU A 1046 -14.35 0.27 19.90
C LEU A 1046 -13.32 0.05 18.78
N ASP A 1047 -12.43 -0.92 18.94
CA ASP A 1047 -11.49 -1.32 17.88
C ASP A 1047 -12.21 -1.91 16.67
N ASP A 1048 -13.27 -2.69 16.89
CA ASP A 1048 -14.11 -3.22 15.81
C ASP A 1048 -14.83 -2.10 15.05
N LEU A 1049 -15.36 -1.09 15.75
CA LEU A 1049 -15.92 0.11 15.11
C LEU A 1049 -14.89 0.81 14.22
N VAL A 1050 -13.68 1.04 14.73
CA VAL A 1050 -12.60 1.70 13.98
C VAL A 1050 -12.17 0.85 12.78
N ALA A 1051 -12.06 -0.47 12.94
CA ALA A 1051 -11.73 -1.39 11.86
C ALA A 1051 -12.81 -1.37 10.76
N GLN A 1052 -14.08 -1.43 11.13
CA GLN A 1052 -15.20 -1.38 10.19
C GLN A 1052 -15.24 -0.04 9.43
N ILE A 1053 -15.06 1.09 10.12
CA ILE A 1053 -15.03 2.40 9.47
C ILE A 1053 -13.81 2.52 8.54
N ARG A 1054 -12.64 2.01 8.95
CA ARG A 1054 -11.44 1.97 8.10
C ARG A 1054 -11.67 1.18 6.81
N VAL A 1055 -12.34 0.04 6.88
CA VAL A 1055 -12.73 -0.73 5.69
C VAL A 1055 -13.56 0.12 4.72
N VAL A 1056 -14.52 0.88 5.23
CA VAL A 1056 -15.43 1.69 4.40
C VAL A 1056 -14.74 2.88 3.74
N VAL A 1057 -13.81 3.54 4.42
CA VAL A 1057 -13.11 4.72 3.87
C VAL A 1057 -11.92 4.36 2.93
N GLY A 1058 -11.87 3.13 2.41
CA GLY A 1058 -10.83 2.65 1.49
C GLY A 1058 -9.72 1.81 2.17
N GLY A 1059 -10.10 0.92 3.09
CA GLY A 1059 -9.26 0.45 4.20
C GLY A 1059 -7.96 -0.30 3.91
N MET A 1060 -6.90 0.27 4.50
CA MET A 1060 -5.66 -0.24 5.13
C MET A 1060 -4.52 0.80 4.96
N GLY A 1061 -4.73 1.82 4.11
CA GLY A 1061 -3.76 2.87 3.82
C GLY A 1061 -3.68 4.03 4.82
N PHE A 1062 -4.53 4.06 5.87
CA PHE A 1062 -4.40 5.05 6.95
C PHE A 1062 -3.30 4.62 7.93
N PRO A 1063 -2.23 5.42 8.11
CA PRO A 1063 -1.15 5.09 9.03
C PRO A 1063 -1.64 5.11 10.48
N ALA A 1064 -1.06 4.23 11.31
CA ALA A 1064 -1.24 4.22 12.76
C ALA A 1064 -0.33 5.31 13.35
N SER A 1065 -0.76 6.57 13.22
CA SER A 1065 0.06 7.79 13.26
C SER A 1065 1.04 7.92 14.42
N PHE A 1066 0.83 7.20 15.52
CA PHE A 1066 1.63 7.29 16.74
C PHE A 1066 2.32 5.99 17.17
N ASP A 1067 2.15 4.89 16.42
CA ASP A 1067 2.76 3.61 16.77
C ASP A 1067 4.28 3.59 16.53
N SER A 1068 4.78 4.42 15.60
CA SER A 1068 6.20 4.54 15.30
C SER A 1068 6.54 5.87 14.63
N ARG A 1069 7.83 6.22 14.64
CA ARG A 1069 8.39 7.35 13.87
C ARG A 1069 8.04 7.24 12.38
N GLU A 1070 7.95 6.02 11.85
CA GLU A 1070 7.69 5.81 10.44
C GLU A 1070 6.21 5.96 10.07
N GLN A 1071 5.30 5.51 10.94
CA GLN A 1071 3.87 5.76 10.80
C GLN A 1071 3.55 7.26 10.93
N TRP A 1072 4.22 7.96 11.85
CA TRP A 1072 4.13 9.42 11.93
C TRP A 1072 4.62 10.09 10.65
N ARG A 1073 5.77 9.66 10.12
CA ARG A 1073 6.27 10.15 8.82
C ARG A 1073 5.30 9.87 7.68
N ARG A 1074 4.68 8.68 7.60
CA ARG A 1074 3.66 8.39 6.58
C ARG A 1074 2.41 9.24 6.74
N THR A 1075 2.03 9.52 7.97
CA THR A 1075 0.94 10.48 8.26
C THR A 1075 1.29 11.84 7.69
N LEU A 1076 2.52 12.31 7.89
CA LEU A 1076 3.02 13.57 7.33
C LEU A 1076 3.15 13.54 5.81
N ASP A 1077 3.63 12.46 5.21
CA ASP A 1077 3.78 12.31 3.75
C ASP A 1077 2.41 12.34 3.04
N ILE A 1078 1.42 11.60 3.58
CA ILE A 1078 0.03 11.63 3.09
C ILE A 1078 -0.56 13.03 3.29
N SER A 1079 -0.31 13.64 4.46
CA SER A 1079 -0.79 14.99 4.75
C SER A 1079 -0.19 16.02 3.79
N TYR A 1080 1.07 15.87 3.39
CA TYR A 1080 1.80 16.85 2.58
C TYR A 1080 1.20 17.01 1.18
N ASP A 1081 0.85 15.90 0.51
CA ASP A 1081 0.21 15.94 -0.81
C ASP A 1081 -1.17 16.62 -0.74
N TRP A 1082 -1.96 16.30 0.27
CA TRP A 1082 -3.26 16.94 0.50
C TRP A 1082 -3.13 18.42 0.86
N LEU A 1083 -2.16 18.78 1.70
CA LEU A 1083 -1.91 20.15 2.12
C LEU A 1083 -1.42 21.00 0.94
N ARG A 1084 -0.58 20.48 0.05
CA ARG A 1084 -0.14 21.21 -1.16
C ARG A 1084 -1.31 21.53 -2.09
N ILE A 1085 -2.23 20.59 -2.27
CA ILE A 1085 -3.43 20.83 -3.08
C ILE A 1085 -4.35 21.81 -2.34
N ALA A 1086 -4.50 21.70 -1.02
CA ALA A 1086 -5.25 22.65 -0.20
C ALA A 1086 -4.69 24.08 -0.30
N GLY A 1087 -3.36 24.24 -0.26
CA GLY A 1087 -2.69 25.53 -0.48
C GLY A 1087 -2.85 26.05 -1.90
N TYR A 1088 -2.85 25.18 -2.92
CA TYR A 1088 -3.14 25.56 -4.31
C TYR A 1088 -4.60 26.02 -4.51
N LEU A 1089 -5.55 25.41 -3.79
CA LEU A 1089 -6.98 25.71 -3.87
C LEU A 1089 -7.46 26.73 -2.81
N ASP A 1090 -6.56 27.30 -2.00
CA ASP A 1090 -6.86 28.21 -0.89
C ASP A 1090 -7.94 27.65 0.06
N THR A 1091 -7.86 26.35 0.35
CA THR A 1091 -8.85 25.63 1.17
C THR A 1091 -8.59 25.87 2.66
N ASP A 1092 -9.65 26.10 3.43
CA ASP A 1092 -9.55 26.30 4.87
C ASP A 1092 -9.12 25.00 5.58
N LEU A 1093 -8.15 25.09 6.48
CA LEU A 1093 -7.56 23.96 7.20
C LEU A 1093 -7.99 23.94 8.67
N PRO A 1094 -8.12 22.74 9.28
CA PRO A 1094 -8.65 22.62 10.63
C PRO A 1094 -7.71 23.16 11.73
N LEU A 1095 -6.39 23.14 11.52
CA LEU A 1095 -5.37 23.58 12.50
C LEU A 1095 -4.42 24.61 11.88
N ASP A 1096 -3.96 25.57 12.70
CA ASP A 1096 -3.05 26.63 12.27
C ASP A 1096 -1.64 26.08 11.95
N GLU A 1097 -1.16 25.04 12.65
CA GLU A 1097 0.13 24.39 12.38
C GLU A 1097 0.21 23.80 10.95
N ALA A 1098 -0.93 23.39 10.40
CA ALA A 1098 -1.01 22.90 9.02
C ALA A 1098 -0.91 24.05 8.00
N ARG A 1099 -1.41 25.24 8.37
CA ARG A 1099 -1.26 26.48 7.59
C ARG A 1099 0.19 26.97 7.66
N ASP A 1100 0.85 26.85 8.82
CA ASP A 1100 2.26 27.19 9.00
C ASP A 1100 3.20 26.26 8.18
N LEU A 1101 2.86 24.98 8.02
CA LEU A 1101 3.59 24.07 7.12
C LEU A 1101 3.51 24.54 5.65
N LEU A 1102 2.38 25.11 5.24
CA LEU A 1102 2.21 25.64 3.88
C LEU A 1102 2.97 26.95 3.67
N THR A 1103 2.97 27.85 4.66
CA THR A 1103 3.71 29.11 4.57
C THR A 1103 5.23 28.91 4.57
N THR A 1104 5.71 27.83 5.20
CA THR A 1104 7.13 27.41 5.23
C THR A 1104 7.53 26.51 4.05
N GLY A 1105 6.60 26.22 3.12
CA GLY A 1105 6.85 25.43 1.92
C GLY A 1105 7.09 23.94 2.16
N GLY A 1106 6.70 23.40 3.32
CA GLY A 1106 6.83 21.98 3.62
C GLY A 1106 8.10 21.54 4.35
N HIS A 1107 8.98 22.47 4.72
CA HIS A 1107 10.27 22.12 5.31
C HIS A 1107 10.12 21.78 6.80
N GLN A 1108 10.66 20.63 7.21
CA GLN A 1108 10.75 20.26 8.62
C GLN A 1108 11.77 21.19 9.33
N PRO A 1109 11.53 21.66 10.57
CA PRO A 1109 12.44 22.56 11.29
C PRO A 1109 13.90 22.05 11.38
N HIS A 1110 14.10 20.73 11.43
CA HIS A 1110 15.42 20.10 11.53
C HIS A 1110 16.09 19.81 10.18
N GLN A 1111 15.42 20.08 9.04
CA GLN A 1111 15.95 19.89 7.69
C GLN A 1111 16.52 21.17 7.08
N HIS A 1112 16.60 22.27 7.84
CA HIS A 1112 17.37 23.44 7.43
C HIS A 1112 18.88 23.11 7.47
N GLU A 1113 19.39 22.51 6.39
CA GLU A 1113 20.78 22.69 5.99
C GLU A 1113 20.95 24.13 5.51
N GLY A 1114 21.15 25.03 6.47
CA GLY A 1114 21.24 26.47 6.19
C GLY A 1114 21.49 27.27 7.46
N GLY A 1115 22.65 27.07 8.10
CA GLY A 1115 23.27 28.17 8.83
C GLY A 1115 23.54 29.33 7.86
N PRO A 1116 23.63 30.58 8.34
CA PRO A 1116 23.69 31.76 7.48
C PRO A 1116 24.91 31.69 6.53
N GLN A 1117 24.62 31.66 5.23
CA GLN A 1117 25.38 32.26 4.15
C GLN A 1117 24.44 33.01 3.21
#